data_AF-A0A2V7SHT5-F1
#
_entry.id   AF-A0A2V7SHT5-F1
#
_cell.length_a   1.000
_cell.length_b   1.000
_cell.length_c   1.000
_cell.angle_alpha   90.00
_cell.angle_beta   90.00
_cell.angle_gamma   90.00
#
_symmetry.space_group_name_H-M   'P 1'
#
loop_
_entity.id
_entity.type
_entity.pdbx_description
1 polymer ?
#
loop_
_entity_poly.entity_id
_entity_poly.type
_entity_poly.pdbx_seq_one_letter_code
_entity_poly.pdbx_strand_id
1 'polypeptide(L)'
;MPTSPAAKTDGASREDYLRSRWDDALAAKMDPVERLIYRSNILGADARITNTGGGNTSSKIEVKDPLTGERTRVLWVKGSGGDLRTATKANFASLYLDQVLNLRTLYEKNEHRGPKTPAEDAMVGMYPYTTFDRNPTASSIDTPLHAYIPFAHVDHMHPVAVIALATAKDGPALTREVYGNDVIWTNWQRPGFELGLELERVCREHPNAKGAILGQHGLINWANDDKECYLLTLDLIRRAQEFLDARAGKADFGGAKVQALPEAERRRVLVEVLPWLRGKVSAEKRQIATVEMREEVLEFVNSHDAPRLAELGTSCPDHFLRTKIKPLYADWNPEGGNVESLKTVLEAGLTQYRADYAEYYDHCKRPDSPAIRVSSPSVILIPGVGLVAWGKSKSESRVTAEFYNAAIGVMRGAERVSQYIALDRQEAFDIEYWLLEEAKLKRMPAEKPLDRQVVLVVGAGSGIGKGLLARLLGEGASVVAIDRDGDSAVAAGNELQKKVGMGIGVAGTGISGAGQIVGLGADMTDRAAIRRALSEAVVAYGGIDQVVVTAGYYPNPDDKGEVGDHEWARAFAINVTGPYLVADERVDLAGAQLERRALERLHAGVGLGHVGRAKHDLAHRRSGQRRKAAACPPSTFTICPVVLLKSPFRNAVIARI
;
A
#
# COMPACT_ATOMS: atom_id res chain seq x y z
N MET A 1 33.15 -7.68 17.72
CA MET A 1 31.81 -7.42 18.29
C MET A 1 31.85 -6.13 19.09
N PRO A 2 31.02 -5.14 18.74
CA PRO A 2 30.43 -4.24 19.71
C PRO A 2 28.93 -4.50 19.81
N THR A 3 28.45 -4.61 21.04
CA THR A 3 27.08 -4.88 21.45
C THR A 3 26.12 -3.81 20.95
N SER A 4 25.08 -4.22 20.21
CA SER A 4 23.93 -3.40 19.84
C SER A 4 23.19 -2.94 21.11
N PRO A 5 22.81 -1.66 21.25
CA PRO A 5 22.03 -1.22 22.40
C PRO A 5 20.61 -1.80 22.27
N ALA A 6 20.18 -2.49 23.33
CA ALA A 6 18.83 -3.02 23.46
C ALA A 6 17.81 -1.92 23.18
N ALA A 7 16.91 -2.17 22.24
CA ALA A 7 15.75 -1.34 21.99
C ALA A 7 14.94 -1.27 23.28
N LYS A 8 14.96 -0.10 23.92
CA LYS A 8 13.99 0.23 24.97
C LYS A 8 12.62 0.22 24.31
N THR A 9 11.77 -0.68 24.78
CA THR A 9 10.32 -0.57 24.63
C THR A 9 9.91 0.68 25.40
N ASP A 10 9.93 1.83 24.74
CA ASP A 10 9.35 3.04 25.29
C ASP A 10 7.84 2.86 25.37
N GLY A 11 7.38 2.51 26.57
CA GLY A 11 6.01 2.85 26.98
C GLY A 11 5.92 4.37 27.01
N ALA A 12 5.50 4.96 25.89
CA ALA A 12 5.06 6.35 25.88
C ALA A 12 4.03 6.50 27.01
N SER A 13 4.24 7.49 27.90
CA SER A 13 3.29 7.74 28.98
C SER A 13 1.91 8.02 28.37
N ARG A 14 0.86 7.61 29.08
CA ARG A 14 -0.55 7.85 28.69
C ARG A 14 -0.85 9.35 28.42
N GLU A 15 0.00 10.25 28.93
CA GLU A 15 -0.06 11.71 28.74
C GLU A 15 0.48 12.21 27.38
N ASP A 16 1.13 11.35 26.57
CA ASP A 16 1.78 11.74 25.29
C ASP A 16 1.02 11.25 24.02
N TYR A 17 -0.18 10.64 24.17
CA TYR A 17 -0.95 10.17 23.01
C TYR A 17 -1.40 11.36 22.14
N LEU A 18 -0.97 11.36 20.87
CA LEU A 18 -1.19 12.45 19.90
C LEU A 18 -0.68 13.82 20.35
N ARG A 19 0.58 13.89 20.81
CA ARG A 19 1.24 15.18 21.09
C ARG A 19 1.15 16.14 19.89
N SER A 20 0.71 17.38 20.17
CA SER A 20 0.62 18.45 19.19
C SER A 20 1.96 18.68 18.50
N ARG A 21 1.91 18.76 17.16
CA ARG A 21 3.03 19.14 16.28
C ARG A 21 2.90 20.57 15.77
N TRP A 22 1.96 21.34 16.31
CA TRP A 22 1.73 22.73 15.95
C TRP A 22 2.87 23.61 16.47
N ASP A 23 3.44 24.41 15.58
CA ASP A 23 4.48 25.41 15.84
C ASP A 23 3.92 26.80 15.53
N ASP A 24 3.69 27.58 16.59
CA ASP A 24 3.15 28.94 16.47
C ASP A 24 4.07 29.90 15.71
N ALA A 25 5.39 29.76 15.87
CA ALA A 25 6.35 30.64 15.21
C ALA A 25 6.45 30.36 13.71
N LEU A 26 6.24 29.11 13.31
CA LEU A 26 6.13 28.71 11.91
C LEU A 26 4.80 29.16 11.31
N ALA A 27 3.67 28.86 11.98
CA ALA A 27 2.33 29.17 11.49
C ALA A 27 2.07 30.70 11.37
N ALA A 28 2.72 31.52 12.19
CA ALA A 28 2.61 32.98 12.12
C ALA A 28 3.22 33.59 10.83
N LYS A 29 4.07 32.84 10.11
CA LYS A 29 4.73 33.30 8.87
C LYS A 29 4.01 32.86 7.60
N MET A 30 2.94 32.09 7.74
CA MET A 30 2.23 31.43 6.65
C MET A 30 0.96 32.19 6.27
N ASP A 31 0.64 32.25 4.99
CA ASP A 31 -0.66 32.71 4.52
C ASP A 31 -1.78 31.70 4.91
N PRO A 32 -3.07 32.07 4.82
CA PRO A 32 -4.16 31.16 5.22
C PRO A 32 -4.21 29.81 4.46
N VAL A 33 -3.76 29.75 3.22
CA VAL A 33 -3.70 28.51 2.43
C VAL A 33 -2.50 27.68 2.85
N GLU A 34 -1.35 28.30 3.10
CA GLU A 34 -0.17 27.65 3.68
C GLU A 34 -0.46 27.07 5.06
N ARG A 35 -1.24 27.76 5.90
CA ARG A 35 -1.69 27.25 7.20
C ARG A 35 -2.64 26.05 7.08
N LEU A 36 -3.53 26.05 6.09
CA LEU A 36 -4.35 24.87 5.76
C LEU A 36 -3.43 23.68 5.42
N ILE A 37 -2.49 23.86 4.49
CA ILE A 37 -1.55 22.80 4.08
C ILE A 37 -0.71 22.31 5.26
N TYR A 38 -0.22 23.23 6.08
CA TYR A 38 0.55 22.92 7.29
C TYR A 38 -0.26 22.04 8.26
N ARG A 39 -1.49 22.46 8.60
CA ARG A 39 -2.42 21.70 9.44
C ARG A 39 -2.69 20.31 8.86
N SER A 40 -2.97 20.22 7.57
CA SER A 40 -3.18 18.95 6.85
C SER A 40 -1.98 18.02 6.97
N ASN A 41 -0.76 18.53 6.76
CA ASN A 41 0.47 17.74 6.83
C ASN A 41 0.74 17.23 8.24
N ILE A 42 0.56 18.05 9.27
CA ILE A 42 0.81 17.62 10.65
C ILE A 42 -0.26 16.64 11.16
N LEU A 43 -1.51 16.72 10.69
CA LEU A 43 -2.55 15.71 10.93
C LEU A 43 -2.24 14.40 10.19
N GLY A 44 -1.90 14.48 8.90
CA GLY A 44 -1.58 13.32 8.06
C GLY A 44 -0.27 12.61 8.44
N ALA A 45 0.62 13.28 9.16
CA ALA A 45 1.90 12.70 9.58
C ALA A 45 1.79 11.74 10.77
N ASP A 46 0.59 11.54 11.35
CA ASP A 46 0.34 10.54 12.38
C ASP A 46 -0.75 9.56 11.93
N ALA A 47 -0.36 8.30 11.68
CA ALA A 47 -1.26 7.26 11.16
C ALA A 47 -2.39 6.88 12.14
N ARG A 48 -2.33 7.35 13.40
CA ARG A 48 -3.43 7.18 14.37
C ARG A 48 -4.59 8.16 14.12
N ILE A 49 -4.34 9.25 13.40
CA ILE A 49 -5.31 10.32 13.10
C ILE A 49 -6.08 10.01 11.82
N THR A 50 -5.38 9.60 10.75
CA THR A 50 -6.00 9.37 9.44
C THR A 50 -5.28 8.27 8.68
N ASN A 51 -6.02 7.56 7.84
CA ASN A 51 -5.46 6.55 6.95
C ASN A 51 -4.72 7.18 5.76
N THR A 52 -3.75 6.46 5.18
CA THR A 52 -3.06 6.90 3.97
C THR A 52 -4.04 7.14 2.81
N GLY A 53 -4.03 8.36 2.25
CA GLY A 53 -4.92 8.77 1.18
C GLY A 53 -6.34 9.14 1.62
N GLY A 54 -6.74 8.77 2.84
CA GLY A 54 -8.00 9.11 3.48
C GLY A 54 -8.00 10.49 4.14
N GLY A 55 -9.15 10.84 4.75
CA GLY A 55 -9.39 12.10 5.45
C GLY A 55 -9.34 13.36 4.56
N ASN A 56 -10.00 14.42 4.98
CA ASN A 56 -10.08 15.68 4.24
C ASN A 56 -10.05 16.86 5.21
N THR A 57 -9.39 17.94 4.81
CA THR A 57 -9.36 19.21 5.55
C THR A 57 -9.78 20.34 4.63
N SER A 58 -10.44 21.36 5.19
CA SER A 58 -10.77 22.57 4.45
C SER A 58 -10.62 23.86 5.26
N SER A 59 -10.46 24.96 4.55
CA SER A 59 -10.56 26.33 5.06
C SER A 59 -11.44 27.18 4.12
N LYS A 60 -12.33 27.97 4.69
CA LYS A 60 -13.13 28.98 4.00
C LYS A 60 -12.42 30.32 4.16
N ILE A 61 -11.82 30.81 3.08
CA ILE A 61 -10.91 31.96 3.11
C ILE A 61 -11.48 33.07 2.23
N GLU A 62 -11.51 34.30 2.74
CA GLU A 62 -11.81 35.46 1.92
C GLU A 62 -10.60 35.90 1.09
N VAL A 63 -10.76 35.92 -0.22
CA VAL A 63 -9.74 36.32 -1.20
C VAL A 63 -10.29 37.36 -2.15
N LYS A 64 -9.40 38.03 -2.90
CA LYS A 64 -9.79 38.93 -3.98
C LYS A 64 -10.01 38.11 -5.25
N ASP A 65 -11.18 38.21 -5.86
CA ASP A 65 -11.50 37.54 -7.11
C ASP A 65 -10.69 38.16 -8.27
N PRO A 66 -9.90 37.37 -9.03
CA PRO A 66 -9.08 37.89 -10.12
C PRO A 66 -9.90 38.38 -11.32
N LEU A 67 -11.14 37.90 -11.49
CA LEU A 67 -12.04 38.29 -12.57
C LEU A 67 -12.79 39.59 -12.25
N THR A 68 -13.35 39.69 -11.03
CA THR A 68 -14.22 40.81 -10.66
C THR A 68 -13.49 41.89 -9.85
N GLY A 69 -12.41 41.55 -9.17
CA GLY A 69 -11.69 42.45 -8.25
C GLY A 69 -12.32 42.57 -6.87
N GLU A 70 -13.48 41.97 -6.63
CA GLU A 70 -14.21 42.02 -5.36
C GLU A 70 -13.71 40.98 -4.35
N ARG A 71 -14.03 41.16 -3.07
CA ARG A 71 -13.78 40.15 -2.04
C ARG A 71 -14.83 39.04 -2.14
N THR A 72 -14.37 37.79 -2.15
CA THR A 72 -15.24 36.61 -2.21
C THR A 72 -14.75 35.51 -1.27
N ARG A 73 -15.66 34.64 -0.83
CA ARG A 73 -15.34 33.49 0.02
C ARG A 73 -15.00 32.29 -0.85
N VAL A 74 -13.82 31.72 -0.62
CA VAL A 74 -13.32 30.56 -1.35
C VAL A 74 -13.15 29.39 -0.39
N LEU A 75 -13.77 28.26 -0.72
CA LEU A 75 -13.54 26.98 -0.08
C LEU A 75 -12.27 26.36 -0.66
N TRP A 76 -11.23 26.27 0.16
CA TRP A 76 -10.07 25.44 -0.11
C TRP A 76 -10.27 24.10 0.56
N VAL A 77 -10.33 23.02 -0.21
CA VAL A 77 -10.61 21.66 0.29
C VAL A 77 -9.67 20.66 -0.36
N LYS A 78 -9.24 19.63 0.40
CA LYS A 78 -8.41 18.54 -0.15
C LYS A 78 -9.08 17.97 -1.40
N GLY A 79 -8.31 17.89 -2.48
CA GLY A 79 -8.70 17.30 -3.75
C GLY A 79 -8.74 15.78 -3.72
N SER A 80 -9.31 15.18 -4.76
CA SER A 80 -9.43 13.73 -4.90
C SER A 80 -8.05 13.07 -5.10
N GLY A 81 -7.74 12.04 -4.29
CA GLY A 81 -6.59 11.14 -4.51
C GLY A 81 -5.23 11.59 -3.95
N GLY A 82 -5.19 12.66 -3.15
CA GLY A 82 -3.97 13.10 -2.44
C GLY A 82 -3.83 12.50 -1.04
N ASP A 83 -2.61 12.44 -0.51
CA ASP A 83 -2.32 12.11 0.88
C ASP A 83 -2.12 13.40 1.68
N LEU A 84 -2.80 13.54 2.82
CA LEU A 84 -2.70 14.72 3.69
C LEU A 84 -1.29 14.94 4.20
N ARG A 85 -0.50 13.88 4.43
CA ARG A 85 0.87 13.94 4.98
C ARG A 85 1.86 14.67 4.06
N THR A 86 1.66 14.55 2.76
CA THR A 86 2.56 15.09 1.73
C THR A 86 1.82 16.10 0.85
N ALA A 87 0.75 16.69 1.38
CA ALA A 87 -0.08 17.60 0.63
C ALA A 87 0.67 18.90 0.35
N THR A 88 0.55 19.35 -0.89
CA THR A 88 1.01 20.65 -1.38
C THR A 88 -0.20 21.46 -1.82
N LYS A 89 -0.02 22.73 -2.20
CA LYS A 89 -1.11 23.56 -2.74
C LYS A 89 -1.83 22.92 -3.93
N ALA A 90 -1.11 22.16 -4.76
CA ALA A 90 -1.69 21.43 -5.90
C ALA A 90 -2.64 20.29 -5.47
N ASN A 91 -2.62 19.88 -4.20
CA ASN A 91 -3.53 18.88 -3.65
C ASN A 91 -4.82 19.46 -3.09
N PHE A 92 -5.04 20.79 -3.18
CA PHE A 92 -6.26 21.45 -2.73
C PHE A 92 -7.02 22.07 -3.91
N ALA A 93 -8.30 21.76 -4.02
CA ALA A 93 -9.23 22.43 -4.90
C ALA A 93 -9.70 23.74 -4.25
N SER A 94 -9.87 24.78 -5.06
CA SER A 94 -10.41 26.07 -4.65
C SER A 94 -11.73 26.32 -5.38
N LEU A 95 -12.81 26.56 -4.62
CA LEU A 95 -14.16 26.73 -5.15
C LEU A 95 -14.79 28.02 -4.60
N TYR A 96 -15.54 28.76 -5.42
CA TYR A 96 -16.40 29.84 -4.95
C TYR A 96 -17.44 29.27 -3.98
N LEU A 97 -17.32 29.58 -2.69
CA LEU A 97 -18.14 28.95 -1.64
C LEU A 97 -19.63 29.19 -1.89
N ASP A 98 -20.02 30.42 -2.24
CA ASP A 98 -21.42 30.77 -2.48
C ASP A 98 -22.01 30.01 -3.66
N GLN A 99 -21.22 29.73 -4.69
CA GLN A 99 -21.66 28.91 -5.82
C GLN A 99 -21.84 27.45 -5.43
N VAL A 100 -20.93 26.90 -4.60
CA VAL A 100 -21.06 25.53 -4.05
C VAL A 100 -22.33 25.41 -3.21
N LEU A 101 -22.60 26.38 -2.32
CA LEU A 101 -23.81 26.39 -1.50
C LEU A 101 -25.08 26.51 -2.36
N ASN A 102 -25.03 27.28 -3.44
CA ASN A 102 -26.15 27.43 -4.37
C ASN A 102 -26.44 26.16 -5.20
N LEU A 103 -25.55 25.17 -5.22
CA LEU A 103 -25.85 23.86 -5.82
C LEU A 103 -27.07 23.20 -5.15
N ARG A 104 -27.39 23.56 -3.90
CA ARG A 104 -28.64 23.14 -3.24
C ARG A 104 -29.86 23.45 -4.08
N THR A 105 -29.94 24.65 -4.64
CA THR A 105 -31.07 25.08 -5.47
C THR A 105 -31.25 24.20 -6.70
N LEU A 106 -30.15 23.71 -7.28
CA LEU A 106 -30.19 22.77 -8.40
C LEU A 106 -30.60 21.39 -7.93
N TYR A 107 -29.99 20.91 -6.85
CA TYR A 107 -30.27 19.61 -6.25
C TYR A 107 -31.76 19.47 -5.88
N GLU A 108 -32.32 20.48 -5.22
CA GLU A 108 -33.71 20.51 -4.78
C GLU A 108 -34.72 20.51 -5.94
N LYS A 109 -34.34 20.96 -7.14
CA LYS A 109 -35.24 20.89 -8.31
C LYS A 109 -35.43 19.48 -8.85
N ASN A 110 -34.60 18.51 -8.44
CA ASN A 110 -34.76 17.12 -8.85
C ASN A 110 -35.88 16.46 -8.04
N GLU A 111 -36.89 15.92 -8.74
CA GLU A 111 -37.99 15.18 -8.12
C GLU A 111 -37.49 13.89 -7.43
N HIS A 112 -36.49 13.24 -8.02
CA HIS A 112 -35.92 11.97 -7.55
C HIS A 112 -34.57 12.21 -6.85
N ARG A 113 -34.60 13.02 -5.79
CA ARG A 113 -33.45 13.33 -4.94
C ARG A 113 -33.45 12.48 -3.67
N GLY A 114 -32.28 12.35 -3.05
CA GLY A 114 -32.05 11.58 -1.83
C GLY A 114 -30.71 10.86 -1.85
N PRO A 115 -30.35 10.19 -0.74
CA PRO A 115 -29.11 9.43 -0.66
C PRO A 115 -29.07 8.35 -1.74
N LYS A 116 -27.92 8.20 -2.39
CA LYS A 116 -27.67 7.19 -3.43
C LYS A 116 -28.54 7.31 -4.67
N THR A 117 -29.03 8.51 -4.96
CA THR A 117 -29.78 8.78 -6.20
C THR A 117 -28.85 9.29 -7.31
N PRO A 118 -29.22 9.13 -8.60
CA PRO A 118 -28.53 9.79 -9.70
C PRO A 118 -28.46 11.31 -9.55
N ALA A 119 -29.44 11.93 -8.86
CA ALA A 119 -29.43 13.35 -8.57
C ALA A 119 -28.28 13.74 -7.62
N GLU A 120 -27.99 12.92 -6.61
CA GLU A 120 -26.84 13.13 -5.71
C GLU A 120 -25.51 12.98 -6.48
N ASP A 121 -25.35 11.89 -7.24
CA ASP A 121 -24.11 11.63 -7.99
C ASP A 121 -23.86 12.72 -9.06
N ALA A 122 -24.92 13.26 -9.67
CA ALA A 122 -24.83 14.35 -10.64
C ALA A 122 -24.22 15.63 -10.06
N MET A 123 -24.33 15.86 -8.74
CA MET A 123 -23.75 17.07 -8.11
C MET A 123 -22.23 17.09 -8.20
N VAL A 124 -21.56 15.93 -8.26
CA VAL A 124 -20.10 15.87 -8.44
C VAL A 124 -19.68 16.47 -9.78
N GLY A 125 -20.51 16.31 -10.82
CA GLY A 125 -20.32 16.93 -12.13
C GLY A 125 -20.46 18.45 -12.12
N MET A 126 -21.06 19.03 -11.07
CA MET A 126 -21.27 20.47 -10.94
C MET A 126 -20.11 21.20 -10.27
N TYR A 127 -19.25 20.53 -9.51
CA TYR A 127 -18.13 21.17 -8.81
C TYR A 127 -17.17 21.93 -9.74
N PRO A 128 -16.84 21.46 -10.96
CA PRO A 128 -15.97 22.22 -11.86
C PRO A 128 -16.51 23.60 -12.24
N TYR A 129 -17.83 23.79 -12.25
CA TYR A 129 -18.46 25.09 -12.54
C TYR A 129 -18.32 26.09 -11.40
N THR A 130 -17.93 25.63 -10.21
CA THR A 130 -17.71 26.48 -9.04
C THR A 130 -16.22 26.75 -8.79
N THR A 131 -15.34 26.32 -9.69
CA THR A 131 -13.88 26.46 -9.56
C THR A 131 -13.45 27.93 -9.46
N PHE A 132 -12.73 28.26 -8.39
CA PHE A 132 -12.04 29.53 -8.23
C PHE A 132 -10.67 29.50 -8.93
N ASP A 133 -10.31 30.60 -9.60
CA ASP A 133 -8.99 30.85 -10.20
C ASP A 133 -8.48 29.72 -11.11
N ARG A 134 -9.40 29.07 -11.84
CA ARG A 134 -9.09 27.99 -12.80
C ARG A 134 -8.24 26.85 -12.20
N ASN A 135 -8.33 26.63 -10.89
CA ASN A 135 -7.58 25.59 -10.20
C ASN A 135 -7.91 24.22 -10.83
N PRO A 136 -6.91 23.49 -11.37
CA PRO A 136 -7.15 22.25 -12.11
C PRO A 136 -7.42 21.05 -11.19
N THR A 137 -7.23 21.20 -9.88
CA THR A 137 -7.36 20.10 -8.93
C THR A 137 -8.83 19.73 -8.75
N ALA A 138 -9.17 18.48 -9.11
CA ALA A 138 -10.50 17.94 -8.87
C ALA A 138 -10.79 17.89 -7.36
N SER A 139 -11.90 18.48 -6.93
CA SER A 139 -12.32 18.47 -5.53
C SER A 139 -12.76 17.07 -5.06
N SER A 140 -12.75 16.83 -3.75
CA SER A 140 -13.27 15.58 -3.18
C SER A 140 -14.79 15.47 -3.40
N ILE A 141 -15.29 14.23 -3.47
CA ILE A 141 -16.72 13.94 -3.35
C ILE A 141 -17.30 14.48 -2.04
N ASP A 142 -16.47 14.59 -1.00
CA ASP A 142 -16.83 15.07 0.34
C ASP A 142 -16.88 16.60 0.45
N THR A 143 -16.68 17.32 -0.66
CA THR A 143 -16.77 18.79 -0.70
C THR A 143 -18.02 19.33 0.02
N PRO A 144 -19.22 18.74 -0.12
CA PRO A 144 -20.41 19.17 0.60
C PRO A 144 -20.29 19.09 2.12
N LEU A 145 -19.62 18.07 2.68
CA LEU A 145 -19.38 17.93 4.13
C LEU A 145 -18.60 19.16 4.64
N HIS A 146 -17.68 19.69 3.83
CA HIS A 146 -16.89 20.87 4.18
C HIS A 146 -17.61 22.19 3.89
N ALA A 147 -18.42 22.25 2.84
CA ALA A 147 -19.06 23.48 2.37
C ALA A 147 -20.22 23.90 3.29
N TYR A 148 -21.08 22.94 3.64
CA TYR A 148 -22.34 23.20 4.36
C TYR A 148 -22.18 23.31 5.88
N ILE A 149 -21.06 22.86 6.45
CA ILE A 149 -20.73 23.16 7.86
C ILE A 149 -20.40 24.66 7.99
N PRO A 150 -21.11 25.45 8.82
CA PRO A 150 -21.02 26.92 8.85
C PRO A 150 -19.83 27.47 9.66
N PHE A 151 -18.68 26.79 9.60
CA PHE A 151 -17.46 27.16 10.32
C PHE A 151 -16.29 27.35 9.36
N ALA A 152 -15.34 28.22 9.70
CA ALA A 152 -14.23 28.56 8.80
C ALA A 152 -13.34 27.35 8.46
N HIS A 153 -13.16 26.44 9.42
CA HIS A 153 -12.26 25.30 9.31
C HIS A 153 -12.99 23.99 9.63
N VAL A 154 -12.74 22.97 8.81
CA VAL A 154 -13.35 21.64 8.97
C VAL A 154 -12.29 20.56 8.75
N ASP A 155 -12.18 19.64 9.71
CA ASP A 155 -11.32 18.47 9.66
C ASP A 155 -12.20 17.22 9.65
N HIS A 156 -12.06 16.39 8.63
CA HIS A 156 -12.69 15.08 8.52
C HIS A 156 -11.59 14.01 8.53
N MET A 157 -11.54 13.21 9.58
CA MET A 157 -10.45 12.28 9.86
C MET A 157 -10.98 10.86 10.04
N HIS A 158 -10.09 9.88 9.85
CA HIS A 158 -10.38 8.44 9.99
C HIS A 158 -9.52 7.77 11.08
N PRO A 159 -9.60 8.23 12.33
CA PRO A 159 -8.77 7.72 13.41
C PRO A 159 -9.27 6.37 13.90
N VAL A 160 -8.35 5.41 14.07
CA VAL A 160 -8.66 4.04 14.51
C VAL A 160 -9.54 4.01 15.76
N ALA A 161 -9.22 4.85 16.76
CA ALA A 161 -9.95 4.91 18.03
C ALA A 161 -11.42 5.34 17.85
N VAL A 162 -11.71 6.29 16.97
CA VAL A 162 -13.09 6.75 16.76
C VAL A 162 -13.85 5.79 15.85
N ILE A 163 -13.18 5.21 14.84
CA ILE A 163 -13.80 4.21 13.97
C ILE A 163 -14.17 2.95 14.78
N ALA A 164 -13.39 2.58 15.80
CA ALA A 164 -13.78 1.52 16.74
C ALA A 164 -15.14 1.78 17.40
N LEU A 165 -15.41 3.03 17.82
CA LEU A 165 -16.73 3.41 18.34
C LEU A 165 -17.78 3.45 17.23
N ALA A 166 -17.42 3.91 16.03
CA ALA A 166 -18.32 4.04 14.89
C ALA A 166 -18.75 2.68 14.29
N THR A 167 -17.96 1.64 14.50
CA THR A 167 -18.18 0.26 14.03
C THR A 167 -18.65 -0.66 15.15
N ALA A 168 -18.77 -0.15 16.38
CA ALA A 168 -19.34 -0.89 17.51
C ALA A 168 -20.88 -0.94 17.40
N LYS A 169 -21.46 -2.09 17.74
CA LYS A 169 -22.92 -2.31 17.79
C LYS A 169 -23.65 -1.23 18.60
N ASP A 170 -23.06 -0.81 19.72
CA ASP A 170 -23.62 0.21 20.62
C ASP A 170 -23.09 1.63 20.35
N GLY A 171 -22.56 1.89 19.13
CA GLY A 171 -21.90 3.14 18.74
C GLY A 171 -22.61 4.44 19.14
N PRO A 172 -23.95 4.60 18.95
CA PRO A 172 -24.65 5.80 19.38
C PRO A 172 -24.58 6.05 20.90
N ALA A 173 -24.71 4.99 21.71
CA ALA A 173 -24.65 5.08 23.16
C ALA A 173 -23.21 5.37 23.64
N LEU A 174 -22.23 4.68 23.07
CA LEU A 174 -20.81 4.87 23.35
C LEU A 174 -20.35 6.29 22.98
N THR A 175 -20.83 6.83 21.86
CA THR A 175 -20.55 8.22 21.44
C THR A 175 -21.03 9.22 22.50
N ARG A 176 -22.25 9.03 23.01
CA ARG A 176 -22.77 9.89 24.09
C ARG A 176 -21.97 9.74 25.38
N GLU A 177 -21.50 8.54 25.71
CA GLU A 177 -20.69 8.31 26.90
C GLU A 177 -19.32 9.00 26.83
N VAL A 178 -18.66 8.94 25.67
CA VAL A 178 -17.33 9.55 25.46
C VAL A 178 -17.43 11.07 25.33
N TYR A 179 -18.42 11.54 24.56
CA TYR A 179 -18.45 12.92 24.09
C TYR A 179 -19.53 13.80 24.73
N GLY A 180 -20.51 13.20 25.41
CA GLY A 180 -21.68 13.93 25.88
C GLY A 180 -22.42 14.58 24.72
N ASN A 181 -22.53 15.91 24.76
CA ASN A 181 -23.16 16.72 23.71
C ASN A 181 -22.15 17.42 22.80
N ASP A 182 -20.84 17.25 23.01
CA ASP A 182 -19.81 17.87 22.16
C ASP A 182 -19.77 17.25 20.76
N VAL A 183 -20.08 15.95 20.64
CA VAL A 183 -20.03 15.20 19.37
C VAL A 183 -21.33 14.45 19.15
N ILE A 184 -21.94 14.66 17.99
CA ILE A 184 -23.25 14.09 17.63
C ILE A 184 -23.06 12.81 16.81
N TRP A 185 -23.82 11.76 17.10
CA TRP A 185 -23.85 10.58 16.25
C TRP A 185 -24.73 10.80 15.03
N THR A 186 -24.20 10.49 13.85
CA THR A 186 -24.99 10.34 12.62
C THR A 186 -24.92 8.88 12.15
N ASN A 187 -26.04 8.32 11.74
CA ASN A 187 -26.07 6.97 11.18
C ASN A 187 -25.22 6.88 9.91
N TRP A 188 -24.80 5.66 9.56
CA TRP A 188 -24.08 5.42 8.32
C TRP A 188 -24.84 6.00 7.13
N GLN A 189 -24.12 6.77 6.32
CA GLN A 189 -24.59 7.29 5.05
C GLN A 189 -23.39 7.38 4.11
N ARG A 190 -23.61 7.04 2.84
CA ARG A 190 -22.58 7.16 1.80
C ARG A 190 -22.09 8.61 1.72
N PRO A 191 -20.76 8.86 1.66
CA PRO A 191 -20.25 10.21 1.52
C PRO A 191 -20.73 10.86 0.22
N GLY A 192 -21.18 12.12 0.31
CA GLY A 192 -21.85 12.79 -0.80
C GLY A 192 -22.59 14.05 -0.39
N PHE A 193 -23.46 14.52 -1.29
CA PHE A 193 -24.18 15.78 -1.13
C PHE A 193 -25.17 15.73 0.05
N GLU A 194 -25.90 14.63 0.19
CA GLU A 194 -26.90 14.47 1.26
C GLU A 194 -26.26 14.42 2.64
N LEU A 195 -25.07 13.82 2.76
CA LEU A 195 -24.35 13.82 4.03
C LEU A 195 -23.89 15.24 4.42
N GLY A 196 -23.56 16.08 3.44
CA GLY A 196 -23.30 17.50 3.68
C GLY A 196 -24.52 18.26 4.22
N LEU A 197 -25.72 17.97 3.69
CA LEU A 197 -26.97 18.55 4.19
C LEU A 197 -27.31 18.04 5.60
N GLU A 198 -27.03 16.77 5.88
CA GLU A 198 -27.22 16.19 7.21
C GLU A 198 -26.31 16.86 8.25
N LEU A 199 -25.05 17.12 7.91
CA LEU A 199 -24.12 17.80 8.83
C LEU A 199 -24.50 19.26 9.06
N GLU A 200 -25.06 19.95 8.07
CA GLU A 200 -25.66 21.28 8.29
C GLU A 200 -26.82 21.21 9.27
N ARG A 201 -27.69 20.20 9.13
CA ARG A 201 -28.79 19.97 10.05
C ARG A 201 -28.28 19.74 11.47
N VAL A 202 -27.24 18.93 11.65
CA VAL A 202 -26.57 18.72 12.94
C VAL A 202 -26.09 20.04 13.52
N CYS A 203 -25.40 20.87 12.74
CA CYS A 203 -24.93 22.19 13.20
C CYS A 203 -26.08 23.11 13.62
N ARG A 204 -27.22 23.06 12.92
CA ARG A 204 -28.40 23.87 13.22
C ARG A 204 -29.15 23.40 14.47
N GLU A 205 -29.33 22.09 14.62
CA GLU A 205 -30.07 21.48 15.74
C GLU A 205 -29.23 21.41 17.02
N HIS A 206 -27.90 21.35 16.89
CA HIS A 206 -26.95 21.30 17.99
C HIS A 206 -25.89 22.40 17.84
N PRO A 207 -26.23 23.68 18.11
CA PRO A 207 -25.32 24.81 17.85
C PRO A 207 -24.04 24.80 18.70
N ASN A 208 -24.02 24.04 19.80
CA ASN A 208 -22.84 23.87 20.66
C ASN A 208 -22.01 22.63 20.31
N ALA A 209 -22.43 21.83 19.33
CA ALA A 209 -21.67 20.68 18.88
C ALA A 209 -20.36 21.14 18.21
N LYS A 210 -19.30 20.38 18.49
CA LYS A 210 -17.95 20.60 17.99
C LYS A 210 -17.58 19.61 16.88
N GLY A 211 -18.37 18.54 16.73
CA GLY A 211 -18.17 17.54 15.70
C GLY A 211 -19.31 16.53 15.61
N ALA A 212 -19.14 15.57 14.71
CA ALA A 212 -20.00 14.41 14.56
C ALA A 212 -19.19 13.13 14.34
N ILE A 213 -19.68 12.02 14.88
CA ILE A 213 -19.27 10.68 14.46
C ILE A 213 -20.16 10.25 13.30
N LEU A 214 -19.51 9.93 12.19
CA LEU A 214 -20.12 9.31 11.03
C LEU A 214 -20.06 7.80 11.26
N GLY A 215 -21.19 7.18 11.62
CA GLY A 215 -21.27 5.74 11.89
C GLY A 215 -20.68 4.93 10.73
N GLN A 216 -19.88 3.90 11.03
CA GLN A 216 -19.12 3.10 10.06
C GLN A 216 -18.10 3.88 9.19
N HIS A 217 -17.73 5.11 9.55
CA HIS A 217 -16.86 5.94 8.72
C HIS A 217 -15.74 6.64 9.49
N GLY A 218 -16.04 7.60 10.37
CA GLY A 218 -14.99 8.39 11.02
C GLY A 218 -15.49 9.61 11.80
N LEU A 219 -14.59 10.57 11.99
CA LEU A 219 -14.81 11.80 12.75
C LEU A 219 -14.87 12.99 11.79
N ILE A 220 -15.79 13.93 12.02
CA ILE A 220 -15.73 15.26 11.42
C ILE A 220 -15.92 16.32 12.51
N ASN A 221 -15.08 17.33 12.53
CA ASN A 221 -15.12 18.41 13.51
C ASN A 221 -14.78 19.75 12.87
N TRP A 222 -15.10 20.84 13.57
CA TRP A 222 -15.04 22.18 13.00
C TRP A 222 -14.74 23.25 14.04
N ALA A 223 -14.13 24.35 13.58
CA ALA A 223 -13.89 25.55 14.37
C ALA A 223 -13.75 26.79 13.48
N ASN A 224 -13.71 27.98 14.09
CA ASN A 224 -13.49 29.24 13.37
C ASN A 224 -12.01 29.68 13.34
N ASP A 225 -11.16 29.02 14.12
CA ASP A 225 -9.70 29.15 14.07
C ASP A 225 -9.06 27.81 13.67
N ASP A 226 -7.96 27.85 12.91
CA ASP A 226 -7.33 26.65 12.36
C ASP A 226 -6.55 25.85 13.41
N LYS A 227 -5.88 26.53 14.34
CA LYS A 227 -5.18 25.92 15.47
C LYS A 227 -6.20 25.31 16.42
N GLU A 228 -7.29 26.01 16.71
CA GLU A 228 -8.40 25.46 17.50
C GLU A 228 -8.98 24.21 16.85
N CYS A 229 -9.25 24.23 15.54
CA CYS A 229 -9.74 23.06 14.80
C CYS A 229 -8.76 21.88 14.92
N TYR A 230 -7.46 22.13 14.73
CA TYR A 230 -6.41 21.13 14.87
C TYR A 230 -6.37 20.52 16.28
N LEU A 231 -6.33 21.35 17.32
CA LEU A 231 -6.25 20.89 18.70
C LEU A 231 -7.52 20.15 19.13
N LEU A 232 -8.69 20.59 18.66
CA LEU A 232 -9.96 19.91 18.86
C LEU A 232 -9.93 18.51 18.23
N THR A 233 -9.42 18.38 17.00
CA THR A 233 -9.24 17.08 16.35
C THR A 233 -8.42 16.12 17.22
N LEU A 234 -7.29 16.57 17.77
CA LEU A 234 -6.46 15.74 18.66
C LEU A 234 -7.19 15.38 19.96
N ASP A 235 -7.91 16.32 20.56
CA ASP A 235 -8.65 16.10 21.81
C ASP A 235 -9.76 15.06 21.66
N LEU A 236 -10.58 15.18 20.61
CA LEU A 236 -11.65 14.22 20.36
C LEU A 236 -11.10 12.80 20.16
N ILE A 237 -10.00 12.66 19.40
CA ILE A 237 -9.38 11.35 19.18
C ILE A 237 -8.78 10.78 20.48
N ARG A 238 -8.12 11.64 21.28
CA ARG A 238 -7.55 11.24 22.57
C ARG A 238 -8.63 10.77 23.54
N ARG A 239 -9.77 11.45 23.63
CA ARG A 239 -10.92 11.03 24.47
C ARG A 239 -11.44 9.64 24.08
N ALA A 240 -11.57 9.34 22.79
CA ALA A 240 -11.91 7.98 22.34
C ALA A 240 -10.84 6.96 22.74
N GLN A 241 -9.55 7.26 22.53
CA GLN A 241 -8.48 6.34 22.88
C GLN A 241 -8.45 6.04 24.39
N GLU A 242 -8.53 7.08 25.23
CA GLU A 242 -8.58 6.94 26.68
C GLU A 242 -9.75 6.07 27.13
N PHE A 243 -10.91 6.23 26.49
CA PHE A 243 -12.10 5.43 26.76
C PHE A 243 -11.90 3.94 26.42
N LEU A 244 -11.26 3.65 25.27
CA LEU A 244 -10.92 2.28 24.85
C LEU A 244 -9.88 1.66 25.80
N ASP A 245 -8.85 2.42 26.18
CA ASP A 245 -7.77 1.94 27.04
C ASP A 245 -8.26 1.70 28.48
N ALA A 246 -9.21 2.48 28.96
CA ALA A 246 -9.84 2.26 30.27
C ALA A 246 -10.60 0.93 30.36
N ARG A 247 -10.93 0.33 29.19
CA ARG A 247 -11.65 -0.95 29.06
C ARG A 247 -10.78 -2.07 28.49
N ALA A 248 -9.47 -1.88 28.42
CA ALA A 248 -8.55 -2.93 27.98
C ALA A 248 -8.57 -4.13 28.96
N GLY A 249 -8.66 -5.34 28.41
CA GLY A 249 -8.67 -6.61 29.15
C GLY A 249 -7.58 -7.59 28.68
N LYS A 250 -7.44 -8.74 29.36
CA LYS A 250 -6.34 -9.71 29.11
C LYS A 250 -6.47 -10.58 27.86
N ALA A 251 -7.61 -10.54 27.17
CA ALA A 251 -7.85 -11.39 26.01
C ALA A 251 -8.66 -10.61 24.96
N ASP A 252 -8.03 -9.58 24.39
CA ASP A 252 -8.53 -9.02 23.13
C ASP A 252 -8.64 -10.17 22.11
N PHE A 253 -9.71 -10.18 21.31
CA PHE A 253 -9.98 -11.22 20.31
C PHE A 253 -10.14 -12.65 20.84
N GLY A 254 -10.56 -12.81 22.09
CA GLY A 254 -10.80 -14.13 22.69
C GLY A 254 -9.52 -14.89 23.05
N GLY A 255 -8.34 -14.24 22.98
CA GLY A 255 -7.05 -14.82 23.32
C GLY A 255 -6.44 -15.69 22.21
N ALA A 256 -5.22 -16.17 22.46
CA ALA A 256 -4.44 -16.92 21.46
C ALA A 256 -4.98 -18.34 21.24
N LYS A 257 -5.39 -18.64 20.00
CA LYS A 257 -5.67 -19.99 19.46
C LYS A 257 -4.38 -20.73 19.11
N VAL A 258 -3.36 -20.00 18.65
CA VAL A 258 -2.09 -20.51 18.12
C VAL A 258 -0.93 -19.68 18.67
N GLN A 259 0.25 -20.26 18.84
CA GLN A 259 1.47 -19.49 19.18
C GLN A 259 2.18 -18.97 17.93
N ALA A 260 2.68 -17.75 17.99
CA ALA A 260 3.53 -17.21 16.92
C ALA A 260 4.80 -18.05 16.80
N LEU A 261 5.16 -18.46 15.57
CA LEU A 261 6.43 -19.13 15.32
C LEU A 261 7.58 -18.17 15.67
N PRO A 262 8.75 -18.66 16.11
CA PRO A 262 9.93 -17.80 16.29
C PRO A 262 10.26 -17.02 15.01
N GLU A 263 10.82 -15.81 15.13
CA GLU A 263 11.03 -14.93 13.98
C GLU A 263 11.83 -15.58 12.84
N ALA A 264 12.92 -16.28 13.18
CA ALA A 264 13.73 -17.00 12.20
C ALA A 264 12.93 -18.06 11.43
N GLU A 265 11.98 -18.72 12.11
CA GLU A 265 11.11 -19.73 11.52
C GLU A 265 10.03 -19.08 10.65
N ARG A 266 9.42 -17.97 11.08
CA ARG A 266 8.51 -17.18 10.23
C ARG A 266 9.19 -16.75 8.94
N ARG A 267 10.43 -16.24 9.03
CA ARG A 267 11.22 -15.85 7.86
C ARG A 267 11.49 -17.04 6.93
N ARG A 268 11.84 -18.22 7.49
CA ARG A 268 12.04 -19.44 6.69
C ARG A 268 10.78 -19.81 5.92
N VAL A 269 9.63 -19.86 6.60
CA VAL A 269 8.32 -20.16 5.99
C VAL A 269 7.99 -19.14 4.88
N LEU A 270 8.19 -17.85 5.13
CA LEU A 270 7.93 -16.79 4.16
C LEU A 270 8.81 -16.93 2.90
N VAL A 271 10.11 -17.20 3.05
CA VAL A 271 11.03 -17.37 1.91
C VAL A 271 10.60 -18.54 1.03
N GLU A 272 10.10 -19.62 1.61
CA GLU A 272 9.63 -20.79 0.87
C GLU A 272 8.25 -20.60 0.23
N VAL A 273 7.34 -19.92 0.92
CA VAL A 273 5.93 -19.77 0.50
C VAL A 273 5.71 -18.59 -0.45
N LEU A 274 6.37 -17.45 -0.22
CA LEU A 274 6.05 -16.21 -0.94
C LEU A 274 6.20 -16.31 -2.47
N PRO A 275 7.26 -16.90 -3.05
CA PRO A 275 7.38 -17.02 -4.50
C PRO A 275 6.23 -17.84 -5.11
N TRP A 276 5.88 -18.96 -4.47
CA TRP A 276 4.74 -19.79 -4.85
C TRP A 276 3.41 -19.02 -4.73
N LEU A 277 3.18 -18.38 -3.59
CA LEU A 277 1.96 -17.66 -3.28
C LEU A 277 1.78 -16.48 -4.23
N ARG A 278 2.86 -15.71 -4.49
CA ARG A 278 2.92 -14.65 -5.50
C ARG A 278 2.51 -15.20 -6.87
N GLY A 279 3.01 -16.38 -7.24
CA GLY A 279 2.61 -17.07 -8.47
C GLY A 279 1.10 -17.33 -8.54
N LYS A 280 0.48 -17.78 -7.43
CA LYS A 280 -0.96 -18.08 -7.36
C LYS A 280 -1.84 -16.82 -7.39
N VAL A 281 -1.47 -15.74 -6.70
CA VAL A 281 -2.24 -14.47 -6.70
C VAL A 281 -1.98 -13.62 -7.95
N SER A 282 -0.89 -13.91 -8.67
CA SER A 282 -0.52 -13.23 -9.92
C SER A 282 -1.11 -13.88 -11.19
N ALA A 283 -2.17 -14.69 -11.06
CA ALA A 283 -2.78 -15.39 -12.18
C ALA A 283 -3.32 -14.43 -13.25
N GLU A 284 -4.00 -13.35 -12.83
CA GLU A 284 -4.57 -12.34 -13.73
C GLU A 284 -3.57 -11.20 -13.99
N LYS A 285 -3.00 -10.63 -12.92
CA LYS A 285 -1.99 -9.56 -12.97
C LYS A 285 -0.93 -9.78 -11.92
N ARG A 286 0.35 -9.56 -12.26
CA ARG A 286 1.48 -9.63 -11.31
C ARG A 286 1.26 -8.72 -10.11
N GLN A 287 1.64 -9.20 -8.94
CA GLN A 287 1.55 -8.47 -7.68
C GLN A 287 2.93 -8.33 -7.03
N ILE A 288 3.09 -7.30 -6.19
CA ILE A 288 4.23 -7.09 -5.30
C ILE A 288 3.74 -7.28 -3.86
N ALA A 289 4.54 -7.95 -3.03
CA ALA A 289 4.17 -8.23 -1.65
C ALA A 289 4.69 -7.19 -0.65
N THR A 290 3.96 -7.04 0.45
CA THR A 290 4.45 -6.52 1.73
C THR A 290 4.04 -7.48 2.84
N VAL A 291 5.02 -7.98 3.56
CA VAL A 291 4.87 -8.78 4.79
C VAL A 291 4.84 -7.87 6.02
N GLU A 292 3.94 -8.17 6.95
CA GLU A 292 3.79 -7.52 8.25
C GLU A 292 3.73 -8.57 9.38
N MET A 293 4.58 -8.41 10.40
CA MET A 293 4.78 -9.35 11.52
C MET A 293 4.91 -8.64 12.88
N ARG A 294 4.40 -7.41 12.99
CA ARG A 294 4.33 -6.66 14.25
C ARG A 294 3.38 -7.35 15.23
N GLU A 295 3.59 -7.07 16.51
CA GLU A 295 2.95 -7.78 17.61
C GLU A 295 1.42 -7.73 17.53
N GLU A 296 0.82 -6.58 17.19
CA GLU A 296 -0.64 -6.48 17.13
C GLU A 296 -1.26 -7.30 16.00
N VAL A 297 -0.51 -7.47 14.90
CA VAL A 297 -0.91 -8.33 13.78
C VAL A 297 -0.78 -9.80 14.17
N LEU A 298 0.34 -10.17 14.80
CA LEU A 298 0.56 -11.53 15.27
C LEU A 298 -0.48 -11.93 16.32
N GLU A 299 -0.81 -11.05 17.27
CA GLU A 299 -1.85 -11.28 18.25
C GLU A 299 -3.20 -11.54 17.57
N PHE A 300 -3.57 -10.70 16.59
CA PHE A 300 -4.82 -10.86 15.84
C PHE A 300 -4.86 -12.18 15.06
N VAL A 301 -3.90 -12.44 14.17
CA VAL A 301 -3.95 -13.63 13.28
C VAL A 301 -3.86 -14.95 14.04
N ASN A 302 -3.37 -14.92 15.28
CA ASN A 302 -3.27 -16.07 16.15
C ASN A 302 -4.46 -16.23 17.10
N SER A 303 -5.43 -15.32 17.07
CA SER A 303 -6.53 -15.28 18.04
C SER A 303 -7.69 -16.23 17.72
N HIS A 304 -8.53 -16.52 18.71
CA HIS A 304 -9.76 -17.28 18.52
C HIS A 304 -10.78 -16.57 17.63
N ASP A 305 -10.86 -15.24 17.71
CA ASP A 305 -11.81 -14.44 16.94
C ASP A 305 -11.33 -14.11 15.52
N ALA A 306 -10.06 -14.34 15.18
CA ALA A 306 -9.47 -14.02 13.88
C ALA A 306 -10.30 -14.51 12.68
N PRO A 307 -10.78 -15.78 12.64
CA PRO A 307 -11.56 -16.27 11.50
C PRO A 307 -12.89 -15.52 11.34
N ARG A 308 -13.59 -15.26 12.45
CA ARG A 308 -14.88 -14.54 12.45
C ARG A 308 -14.70 -13.09 12.00
N LEU A 309 -13.72 -12.39 12.58
CA LEU A 309 -13.45 -10.98 12.28
C LEU A 309 -12.88 -10.80 10.86
N ALA A 310 -12.06 -11.73 10.39
CA ALA A 310 -11.60 -11.76 9.00
C ALA A 310 -12.76 -11.93 8.02
N GLU A 311 -13.77 -12.76 8.35
CA GLU A 311 -14.96 -12.94 7.50
C GLU A 311 -15.83 -11.68 7.43
N LEU A 312 -15.95 -10.94 8.53
CA LEU A 312 -16.66 -9.64 8.56
C LEU A 312 -15.97 -8.57 7.70
N GLY A 313 -14.66 -8.67 7.52
CA GLY A 313 -13.92 -7.80 6.61
C GLY A 313 -13.64 -6.40 7.15
N THR A 314 -13.46 -5.44 6.25
CA THR A 314 -12.77 -4.17 6.55
C THR A 314 -13.70 -3.12 7.19
N SER A 315 -13.13 -2.12 7.85
CA SER A 315 -13.86 -1.28 8.81
C SER A 315 -14.24 0.13 8.35
N CYS A 316 -13.82 0.55 7.15
CA CYS A 316 -14.07 1.91 6.65
C CYS A 316 -14.17 1.92 5.11
N PRO A 317 -14.99 2.80 4.51
CA PRO A 317 -15.13 2.96 3.06
C PRO A 317 -13.81 3.05 2.28
N ASP A 318 -12.82 3.75 2.84
CA ASP A 318 -11.50 3.94 2.24
C ASP A 318 -10.74 2.63 1.97
N HIS A 319 -11.07 1.59 2.73
CA HIS A 319 -10.37 0.31 2.69
C HIS A 319 -10.78 -0.50 1.45
N PHE A 320 -12.06 -0.49 1.07
CA PHE A 320 -12.62 -1.42 0.07
C PHE A 320 -11.89 -1.40 -1.27
N LEU A 321 -11.42 -0.23 -1.74
CA LEU A 321 -10.68 -0.14 -3.01
C LEU A 321 -9.32 -0.86 -2.99
N ARG A 322 -8.72 -1.06 -1.82
CA ARG A 322 -7.36 -1.60 -1.65
C ARG A 322 -7.37 -2.98 -1.02
N THR A 323 -8.16 -3.19 0.02
CA THR A 323 -8.23 -4.43 0.78
C THR A 323 -9.38 -5.34 0.35
N LYS A 324 -10.25 -4.89 -0.58
CA LYS A 324 -11.49 -5.56 -0.99
C LYS A 324 -12.44 -5.73 0.21
N ILE A 325 -13.52 -6.49 0.00
CA ILE A 325 -14.54 -6.76 1.04
C ILE A 325 -13.97 -7.49 2.27
N LYS A 326 -13.10 -8.49 2.07
CA LYS A 326 -12.49 -9.28 3.15
C LYS A 326 -11.09 -9.81 2.77
N PRO A 327 -10.20 -10.09 3.75
CA PRO A 327 -8.95 -10.83 3.52
C PRO A 327 -9.21 -12.32 3.26
N LEU A 328 -8.17 -13.05 2.88
CA LEU A 328 -8.13 -14.52 3.02
C LEU A 328 -7.47 -14.87 4.37
N TYR A 329 -8.19 -15.52 5.27
CA TYR A 329 -7.62 -16.14 6.46
C TYR A 329 -7.29 -17.61 6.17
N ALA A 330 -6.00 -17.96 6.22
CA ALA A 330 -5.56 -19.34 6.04
C ALA A 330 -5.58 -20.04 7.41
N ASP A 331 -6.62 -20.82 7.73
CA ASP A 331 -6.75 -21.52 9.02
C ASP A 331 -5.75 -22.68 9.14
N TRP A 332 -4.47 -22.33 9.21
CA TRP A 332 -3.34 -23.23 9.31
C TRP A 332 -2.89 -23.34 10.76
N ASN A 333 -2.64 -24.57 11.22
CA ASN A 333 -2.01 -24.81 12.50
C ASN A 333 -0.48 -25.00 12.31
N PRO A 334 0.37 -24.07 12.79
CA PRO A 334 1.82 -24.24 12.75
C PRO A 334 2.31 -25.38 13.65
N GLU A 335 1.59 -25.72 14.72
CA GLU A 335 1.95 -26.84 15.59
C GLU A 335 1.66 -28.17 14.89
N GLY A 336 2.74 -28.86 14.46
CA GLY A 336 2.66 -30.10 13.68
C GLY A 336 2.48 -29.89 12.16
N GLY A 337 2.35 -28.64 11.71
CA GLY A 337 2.32 -28.27 10.30
C GLY A 337 3.71 -28.12 9.68
N ASN A 338 3.77 -28.14 8.36
CA ASN A 338 4.94 -27.78 7.55
C ASN A 338 4.52 -26.89 6.36
N VAL A 339 5.48 -26.42 5.58
CA VAL A 339 5.21 -25.52 4.44
C VAL A 339 4.26 -26.15 3.40
N GLU A 340 4.34 -27.45 3.15
CA GLU A 340 3.44 -28.13 2.21
C GLU A 340 1.99 -28.18 2.73
N SER A 341 1.80 -28.39 4.03
CA SER A 341 0.47 -28.26 4.64
C SER A 341 -0.09 -26.83 4.55
N LEU A 342 0.76 -25.82 4.72
CA LEU A 342 0.37 -24.42 4.55
C LEU A 342 0.00 -24.10 3.10
N LYS A 343 0.78 -24.58 2.11
CA LYS A 343 0.45 -24.45 0.69
C LYS A 343 -0.90 -25.10 0.36
N THR A 344 -1.20 -26.25 0.97
CA THR A 344 -2.49 -26.94 0.79
C THR A 344 -3.66 -26.10 1.30
N VAL A 345 -3.55 -25.54 2.52
CA VAL A 345 -4.57 -24.65 3.11
C VAL A 345 -4.73 -23.38 2.28
N LEU A 346 -3.63 -22.77 1.84
CA LEU A 346 -3.65 -21.58 0.99
C LEU A 346 -4.27 -21.84 -0.37
N GLU A 347 -4.01 -22.99 -1.00
CA GLU A 347 -4.59 -23.33 -2.31
C GLU A 347 -6.10 -23.55 -2.22
N ALA A 348 -6.57 -24.23 -1.18
CA ALA A 348 -8.00 -24.37 -0.89
C ALA A 348 -8.63 -23.01 -0.60
N GLY A 349 -8.01 -22.20 0.27
CA GLY A 349 -8.47 -20.87 0.65
C GLY A 349 -8.54 -19.90 -0.53
N LEU A 350 -7.54 -19.89 -1.42
CA LEU A 350 -7.56 -19.08 -2.64
C LEU A 350 -8.68 -19.50 -3.61
N THR A 351 -9.00 -20.79 -3.66
CA THR A 351 -10.11 -21.29 -4.48
C THR A 351 -11.44 -20.83 -3.91
N GLN A 352 -11.64 -20.99 -2.60
CA GLN A 352 -12.85 -20.53 -1.92
C GLN A 352 -13.01 -19.01 -2.00
N TYR A 353 -11.95 -18.25 -1.74
CA TYR A 353 -11.99 -16.79 -1.80
C TYR A 353 -12.48 -16.27 -3.17
N ARG A 354 -12.00 -16.87 -4.26
CA ARG A 354 -12.42 -16.48 -5.61
C ARG A 354 -13.89 -16.79 -5.86
N ALA A 355 -14.38 -17.93 -5.35
CA ALA A 355 -15.80 -18.29 -5.42
C ALA A 355 -16.65 -17.31 -4.60
N ASP A 356 -16.28 -17.04 -3.34
CA ASP A 356 -16.97 -16.10 -2.46
C ASP A 356 -17.03 -14.69 -3.07
N TYR A 357 -15.94 -14.25 -3.69
CA TYR A 357 -15.86 -12.92 -4.32
C TYR A 357 -16.71 -12.83 -5.59
N ALA A 358 -16.79 -13.92 -6.37
CA ALA A 358 -17.69 -14.00 -7.51
C ALA A 358 -19.16 -14.01 -7.06
N GLU A 359 -19.50 -14.79 -6.02
CA GLU A 359 -20.85 -14.83 -5.45
C GLU A 359 -21.25 -13.46 -4.88
N TYR A 360 -20.36 -12.82 -4.12
CA TYR A 360 -20.53 -11.45 -3.63
C TYR A 360 -20.87 -10.48 -4.77
N TYR A 361 -20.07 -10.51 -5.84
CA TYR A 361 -20.28 -9.65 -6.99
C TYR A 361 -21.62 -9.96 -7.68
N ASP A 362 -21.94 -11.24 -7.91
CA ASP A 362 -23.16 -11.63 -8.61
C ASP A 362 -24.43 -11.32 -7.80
N HIS A 363 -24.36 -11.38 -6.48
CA HIS A 363 -25.47 -11.05 -5.60
C HIS A 363 -25.72 -9.54 -5.50
N CYS A 364 -24.67 -8.72 -5.47
CA CYS A 364 -24.78 -7.28 -5.23
C CYS A 364 -24.76 -6.41 -6.50
N LYS A 365 -24.32 -6.94 -7.65
CA LYS A 365 -24.22 -6.16 -8.89
C LYS A 365 -25.57 -5.63 -9.36
N ARG A 366 -25.53 -4.42 -9.89
CA ARG A 366 -26.63 -3.75 -10.60
C ARG A 366 -26.37 -3.82 -12.11
N PRO A 367 -27.37 -3.57 -12.97
CA PRO A 367 -27.21 -3.61 -14.43
C PRO A 367 -26.09 -2.71 -14.97
N ASP A 368 -25.76 -1.61 -14.27
CA ASP A 368 -24.75 -0.63 -14.62
C ASP A 368 -23.42 -0.80 -13.86
N SER A 369 -23.27 -1.85 -13.05
CA SER A 369 -22.04 -2.08 -12.29
C SER A 369 -20.83 -2.36 -13.18
N PRO A 370 -19.65 -1.80 -12.88
CA PRO A 370 -18.40 -2.15 -13.56
C PRO A 370 -18.10 -3.65 -13.46
N ALA A 371 -17.34 -4.18 -14.43
CA ALA A 371 -16.92 -5.58 -14.42
C ALA A 371 -16.19 -5.96 -13.12
N ILE A 372 -16.37 -7.22 -12.70
CA ILE A 372 -15.71 -7.77 -11.53
C ILE A 372 -14.20 -7.52 -11.57
N ARG A 373 -13.65 -7.05 -10.45
CA ARG A 373 -12.20 -6.82 -10.31
C ARG A 373 -11.46 -8.15 -10.18
N VAL A 374 -10.13 -8.09 -10.30
CA VAL A 374 -9.23 -9.26 -10.08
C VAL A 374 -9.64 -10.00 -8.81
N SER A 375 -9.88 -11.30 -8.94
CA SER A 375 -10.53 -12.14 -7.92
C SER A 375 -9.58 -12.65 -6.83
N SER A 376 -8.28 -12.38 -6.97
CA SER A 376 -7.28 -12.79 -5.97
C SER A 376 -7.32 -11.86 -4.75
N PRO A 377 -7.10 -12.38 -3.53
CA PRO A 377 -7.11 -11.57 -2.31
C PRO A 377 -5.95 -10.58 -2.30
N SER A 378 -6.20 -9.38 -1.79
CA SER A 378 -5.15 -8.38 -1.58
C SER A 378 -4.50 -8.46 -0.20
N VAL A 379 -5.15 -9.14 0.75
CA VAL A 379 -4.61 -9.43 2.10
C VAL A 379 -4.77 -10.91 2.39
N ILE A 380 -3.70 -11.55 2.86
CA ILE A 380 -3.69 -12.94 3.33
C ILE A 380 -3.15 -12.98 4.75
N LEU A 381 -3.90 -13.58 5.66
CA LEU A 381 -3.56 -13.76 7.07
C LEU A 381 -3.13 -15.20 7.30
N ILE A 382 -1.97 -15.39 7.94
CA ILE A 382 -1.37 -16.70 8.16
C ILE A 382 -1.04 -16.82 9.66
N PRO A 383 -1.79 -17.63 10.43
CA PRO A 383 -1.49 -17.94 11.82
C PRO A 383 -0.06 -18.46 11.96
N GLY A 384 0.60 -18.12 13.06
CA GLY A 384 2.01 -18.40 13.31
C GLY A 384 2.98 -17.47 12.57
N VAL A 385 2.57 -16.80 11.47
CA VAL A 385 3.47 -16.07 10.57
C VAL A 385 3.19 -14.57 10.52
N GLY A 386 1.95 -14.15 10.28
CA GLY A 386 1.58 -12.74 10.13
C GLY A 386 0.70 -12.46 8.91
N LEU A 387 0.86 -11.27 8.33
CA LEU A 387 0.06 -10.76 7.23
C LEU A 387 0.89 -10.57 5.97
N VAL A 388 0.34 -10.94 4.81
CA VAL A 388 0.90 -10.64 3.49
C VAL A 388 -0.09 -9.83 2.67
N ALA A 389 0.28 -8.61 2.34
CA ALA A 389 -0.48 -7.70 1.49
C ALA A 389 0.08 -7.64 0.07
N TRP A 390 -0.80 -7.45 -0.91
CA TRP A 390 -0.48 -7.44 -2.34
C TRP A 390 -0.92 -6.12 -2.98
N GLY A 391 -0.14 -5.65 -3.96
CA GLY A 391 -0.47 -4.48 -4.76
C GLY A 391 0.32 -4.42 -6.07
N LYS A 392 0.02 -3.45 -6.93
CA LYS A 392 0.70 -3.30 -8.23
C LYS A 392 2.15 -2.84 -8.12
N SER A 393 2.48 -2.16 -7.03
CA SER A 393 3.79 -1.64 -6.72
C SER A 393 4.10 -1.85 -5.24
N LYS A 394 5.36 -1.66 -4.85
CA LYS A 394 5.73 -1.73 -3.44
C LYS A 394 4.92 -0.73 -2.60
N SER A 395 4.80 0.51 -3.06
CA SER A 395 3.99 1.54 -2.38
C SER A 395 2.54 1.09 -2.16
N GLU A 396 1.89 0.51 -3.17
CA GLU A 396 0.49 0.07 -3.02
C GLU A 396 0.36 -1.11 -2.05
N SER A 397 1.23 -2.13 -2.15
CA SER A 397 1.17 -3.27 -1.23
C SER A 397 1.37 -2.86 0.24
N ARG A 398 2.19 -1.82 0.49
CA ARG A 398 2.39 -1.25 1.83
C ARG A 398 1.15 -0.50 2.31
N VAL A 399 0.50 0.26 1.43
CA VAL A 399 -0.80 0.90 1.74
C VAL A 399 -1.86 -0.16 2.08
N THR A 400 -1.93 -1.25 1.32
CA THR A 400 -2.85 -2.36 1.61
C THR A 400 -2.60 -2.98 2.98
N ALA A 401 -1.32 -3.23 3.35
CA ALA A 401 -0.97 -3.72 4.68
C ALA A 401 -1.34 -2.71 5.78
N GLU A 402 -1.10 -1.42 5.54
CA GLU A 402 -1.43 -0.34 6.48
C GLU A 402 -2.94 -0.23 6.76
N PHE A 403 -3.77 -0.29 5.72
CA PHE A 403 -5.22 -0.30 5.86
C PHE A 403 -5.69 -1.49 6.69
N TYR A 404 -5.14 -2.67 6.47
CA TYR A 404 -5.54 -3.83 7.23
C TYR A 404 -5.01 -3.82 8.67
N ASN A 405 -3.83 -3.24 8.92
CA ASN A 405 -3.35 -2.95 10.28
C ASN A 405 -4.32 -2.02 11.03
N ALA A 406 -4.84 -0.99 10.34
CA ALA A 406 -5.86 -0.11 10.91
C ALA A 406 -7.17 -0.87 11.20
N ALA A 407 -7.62 -1.73 10.27
CA ALA A 407 -8.81 -2.58 10.48
C ALA A 407 -8.65 -3.49 11.72
N ILE A 408 -7.49 -4.10 11.93
CA ILE A 408 -7.19 -4.88 13.14
C ILE A 408 -7.34 -4.01 14.39
N GLY A 409 -6.79 -2.80 14.38
CA GLY A 409 -6.92 -1.86 15.50
C GLY A 409 -8.37 -1.46 15.78
N VAL A 410 -9.16 -1.25 14.72
CA VAL A 410 -10.59 -0.92 14.84
C VAL A 410 -11.38 -2.10 15.42
N MET A 411 -11.20 -3.30 14.88
CA MET A 411 -11.85 -4.51 15.39
C MET A 411 -11.52 -4.72 16.87
N ARG A 412 -10.25 -4.50 17.26
CA ARG A 412 -9.82 -4.57 18.66
C ARG A 412 -10.60 -3.60 19.52
N GLY A 413 -10.63 -2.33 19.13
CA GLY A 413 -11.31 -1.29 19.89
C GLY A 413 -12.80 -1.57 20.02
N ALA A 414 -13.46 -1.99 18.94
CA ALA A 414 -14.90 -2.30 18.92
C ALA A 414 -15.23 -3.50 19.82
N GLU A 415 -14.46 -4.59 19.74
CA GLU A 415 -14.67 -5.80 20.55
C GLU A 415 -14.32 -5.59 22.04
N ARG A 416 -13.53 -4.56 22.38
CA ARG A 416 -13.28 -4.19 23.79
C ARG A 416 -14.48 -3.52 24.46
N VAL A 417 -15.26 -2.76 23.70
CA VAL A 417 -16.35 -1.92 24.27
C VAL A 417 -17.74 -2.44 23.95
N SER A 418 -17.88 -3.25 22.92
CA SER A 418 -19.13 -3.86 22.46
C SER A 418 -18.78 -5.00 21.48
N GLN A 419 -19.41 -5.05 20.31
CA GLN A 419 -19.18 -5.99 19.24
C GLN A 419 -18.89 -5.24 17.94
N TYR A 420 -17.89 -5.67 17.17
CA TYR A 420 -17.61 -5.15 15.84
C TYR A 420 -18.71 -5.54 14.85
N ILE A 421 -19.22 -4.55 14.13
CA ILE A 421 -20.22 -4.70 13.08
C ILE A 421 -19.63 -4.14 11.79
N ALA A 422 -19.56 -4.96 10.75
CA ALA A 422 -19.18 -4.51 9.42
C ALA A 422 -20.35 -3.82 8.70
N LEU A 423 -20.04 -3.09 7.63
CA LEU A 423 -21.05 -2.58 6.71
C LEU A 423 -21.84 -3.72 6.06
N ASP A 424 -23.10 -3.45 5.72
CA ASP A 424 -23.89 -4.36 4.90
C ASP A 424 -23.18 -4.63 3.56
N ARG A 425 -23.32 -5.85 3.03
CA ARG A 425 -22.60 -6.25 1.81
C ARG A 425 -22.98 -5.41 0.61
N GLN A 426 -24.25 -5.00 0.48
CA GLN A 426 -24.66 -4.12 -0.62
C GLN A 426 -24.04 -2.73 -0.47
N GLU A 427 -23.94 -2.21 0.75
CA GLU A 427 -23.29 -0.93 1.03
C GLU A 427 -21.81 -0.96 0.68
N ALA A 428 -21.12 -2.01 1.08
CA ALA A 428 -19.71 -2.21 0.73
C ALA A 428 -19.51 -2.33 -0.79
N PHE A 429 -20.43 -3.01 -1.49
CA PHE A 429 -20.40 -3.15 -2.94
C PHE A 429 -20.59 -1.81 -3.64
N ASP A 430 -21.58 -1.03 -3.20
CA ASP A 430 -21.91 0.28 -3.75
C ASP A 430 -20.77 1.30 -3.53
N ILE A 431 -19.82 1.04 -2.62
CA ILE A 431 -18.56 1.77 -2.47
C ILE A 431 -17.46 1.20 -3.38
N GLU A 432 -17.20 -0.11 -3.32
CA GLU A 432 -16.10 -0.76 -4.05
C GLU A 432 -16.24 -0.60 -5.58
N TYR A 433 -17.47 -0.65 -6.08
CA TYR A 433 -17.83 -0.58 -7.50
C TYR A 433 -18.48 0.75 -7.89
N TRP A 434 -18.33 1.79 -7.08
CA TRP A 434 -18.93 3.09 -7.37
C TRP A 434 -18.38 3.70 -8.66
N LEU A 435 -19.28 4.10 -9.57
CA LEU A 435 -18.92 4.69 -10.86
C LEU A 435 -18.06 5.96 -10.76
N LEU A 436 -18.28 6.79 -9.73
CA LEU A 436 -17.47 8.00 -9.50
C LEU A 436 -16.04 7.65 -9.10
N GLU A 437 -15.85 6.57 -8.36
CA GLU A 437 -14.54 6.07 -7.97
C GLU A 437 -13.83 5.38 -9.14
N GLU A 438 -14.58 4.62 -9.94
CA GLU A 438 -14.09 4.03 -11.19
C GLU A 438 -13.59 5.11 -12.19
N ALA A 439 -14.30 6.24 -12.27
CA ALA A 439 -13.87 7.39 -13.07
C ALA A 439 -12.57 8.03 -12.54
N LYS A 440 -12.26 7.93 -11.25
CA LYS A 440 -10.95 8.35 -10.71
C LYS A 440 -9.86 7.38 -11.13
N LEU A 441 -10.10 6.07 -11.03
CA LEU A 441 -9.13 5.05 -11.46
C LEU A 441 -8.76 5.17 -12.93
N LYS A 442 -9.73 5.46 -13.81
CA LYS A 442 -9.50 5.68 -15.25
C LYS A 442 -8.69 6.93 -15.57
N ARG A 443 -8.65 7.92 -14.67
CA ARG A 443 -7.85 9.16 -14.82
C ARG A 443 -6.40 8.98 -14.33
N MET A 444 -6.09 7.88 -13.65
CA MET A 444 -4.72 7.63 -13.20
C MET A 444 -3.80 7.38 -14.41
N PRO A 445 -2.50 7.74 -14.32
CA PRO A 445 -1.53 7.40 -15.35
C PRO A 445 -1.52 5.90 -15.64
N ALA A 446 -1.35 5.55 -16.92
CA ALA A 446 -1.22 4.17 -17.35
C ALA A 446 -0.01 3.49 -16.68
N GLU A 447 -0.07 2.17 -16.52
CA GLU A 447 1.05 1.39 -16.00
C GLU A 447 2.27 1.52 -16.91
N LYS A 448 3.44 1.63 -16.28
CA LYS A 448 4.73 1.66 -16.97
C LYS A 448 5.17 0.25 -17.41
N PRO A 449 6.09 0.11 -18.37
CA PRO A 449 6.46 -1.20 -18.94
C PRO A 449 6.94 -2.25 -17.92
N LEU A 450 7.59 -1.83 -16.84
CA LEU A 450 8.11 -2.72 -15.79
C LEU A 450 7.34 -2.62 -14.47
N ASP A 451 6.17 -1.97 -14.45
CA ASP A 451 5.29 -2.04 -13.29
C ASP A 451 5.02 -3.51 -12.92
N ARG A 452 4.89 -3.77 -11.61
CA ARG A 452 4.66 -5.10 -11.03
C ARG A 452 5.81 -6.10 -11.20
N GLN A 453 6.98 -5.68 -11.69
CA GLN A 453 8.15 -6.55 -11.85
C GLN A 453 9.18 -6.34 -10.75
N VAL A 454 9.81 -7.44 -10.31
CA VAL A 454 10.94 -7.42 -9.38
C VAL A 454 12.22 -7.78 -10.14
N VAL A 455 13.17 -6.85 -10.19
CA VAL A 455 14.43 -6.98 -10.92
C VAL A 455 15.61 -6.89 -9.96
N LEU A 456 16.42 -7.94 -9.93
CA LEU A 456 17.65 -7.98 -9.15
C LEU A 456 18.85 -7.68 -10.06
N VAL A 457 19.73 -6.78 -9.63
CA VAL A 457 20.92 -6.36 -10.36
C VAL A 457 22.16 -6.64 -9.52
N VAL A 458 23.05 -7.50 -10.00
CA VAL A 458 24.34 -7.83 -9.35
C VAL A 458 25.46 -6.99 -9.95
N GLY A 459 26.32 -6.40 -9.11
CA GLY A 459 27.31 -5.39 -9.49
C GLY A 459 26.73 -3.98 -9.56
N ALA A 460 25.75 -3.69 -8.70
CA ALA A 460 24.92 -2.49 -8.78
C ALA A 460 25.44 -1.30 -7.96
N GLY A 461 26.53 -1.45 -7.21
CA GLY A 461 27.08 -0.38 -6.36
C GLY A 461 27.68 0.78 -7.15
N SER A 462 28.10 0.54 -8.41
CA SER A 462 28.74 1.55 -9.24
C SER A 462 28.52 1.33 -10.75
N GLY A 463 29.03 2.24 -11.57
CA GLY A 463 29.15 2.07 -13.02
C GLY A 463 27.85 1.71 -13.74
N ILE A 464 27.93 0.69 -14.61
CA ILE A 464 26.82 0.22 -15.46
C ILE A 464 25.65 -0.28 -14.60
N GLY A 465 25.94 -1.06 -13.55
CA GLY A 465 24.90 -1.58 -12.67
C GLY A 465 24.11 -0.48 -11.98
N LYS A 466 24.80 0.52 -11.41
CA LYS A 466 24.14 1.70 -10.81
C LYS A 466 23.33 2.51 -11.84
N GLY A 467 23.85 2.67 -13.05
CA GLY A 467 23.13 3.33 -14.15
C GLY A 467 21.84 2.61 -14.53
N LEU A 468 21.87 1.27 -14.56
CA LEU A 468 20.71 0.43 -14.87
C LEU A 468 19.61 0.54 -13.80
N LEU A 469 19.96 0.64 -12.50
CA LEU A 469 18.99 0.81 -11.42
C LEU A 469 18.04 1.98 -11.68
N ALA A 470 18.59 3.13 -12.09
CA ALA A 470 17.81 4.34 -12.37
C ALA A 470 16.82 4.14 -13.53
N ARG A 471 17.25 3.42 -14.58
CA ARG A 471 16.39 3.12 -15.73
C ARG A 471 15.23 2.19 -15.35
N LEU A 472 15.53 1.11 -14.62
CA LEU A 472 14.52 0.14 -14.17
C LEU A 472 13.47 0.80 -13.27
N LEU A 473 13.89 1.64 -12.33
CA LEU A 473 12.99 2.42 -11.48
C LEU A 473 12.16 3.42 -12.29
N GLY A 474 12.78 4.08 -13.28
CA GLY A 474 12.11 4.99 -14.20
C GLY A 474 10.96 4.31 -14.96
N GLU A 475 11.12 3.02 -15.28
CA GLU A 475 10.12 2.17 -15.95
C GLU A 475 9.17 1.41 -15.00
N GLY A 476 9.25 1.64 -13.68
CA GLY A 476 8.26 1.15 -12.70
C GLY A 476 8.64 -0.10 -11.92
N ALA A 477 9.80 -0.71 -12.19
CA ALA A 477 10.23 -1.93 -11.51
C ALA A 477 10.49 -1.70 -10.00
N SER A 478 10.24 -2.74 -9.20
CA SER A 478 10.86 -2.89 -7.88
C SER A 478 12.24 -3.51 -8.05
N VAL A 479 13.26 -2.90 -7.45
CA VAL A 479 14.66 -3.18 -7.78
C VAL A 479 15.46 -3.62 -6.55
N VAL A 480 16.27 -4.67 -6.71
CA VAL A 480 17.23 -5.13 -5.70
C VAL A 480 18.63 -4.87 -6.22
N ALA A 481 19.34 -3.93 -5.61
CA ALA A 481 20.74 -3.64 -5.92
C ALA A 481 21.65 -4.53 -5.08
N ILE A 482 22.44 -5.39 -5.74
CA ILE A 482 23.41 -6.27 -5.08
C ILE A 482 24.82 -5.88 -5.51
N ASP A 483 25.73 -5.77 -4.54
CA ASP A 483 27.15 -5.62 -4.81
C ASP A 483 27.99 -6.36 -3.75
N ARG A 484 29.24 -6.70 -4.07
CA ARG A 484 30.18 -7.25 -3.08
C ARG A 484 30.46 -6.21 -2.00
N ASP A 485 30.59 -4.95 -2.40
CA ASP A 485 30.61 -3.83 -1.47
C ASP A 485 29.18 -3.44 -1.10
N GLY A 486 28.71 -4.01 0.01
CA GLY A 486 27.36 -3.76 0.51
C GLY A 486 27.06 -2.29 0.81
N ASP A 487 28.06 -1.52 1.27
CA ASP A 487 27.88 -0.10 1.56
C ASP A 487 27.62 0.68 0.28
N SER A 488 28.34 0.36 -0.80
CA SER A 488 28.11 0.94 -2.12
C SER A 488 26.71 0.60 -2.67
N ALA A 489 26.24 -0.65 -2.51
CA ALA A 489 24.89 -1.05 -2.93
C ALA A 489 23.80 -0.29 -2.16
N VAL A 490 23.95 -0.20 -0.83
CA VAL A 490 23.02 0.54 0.05
C VAL A 490 23.03 2.03 -0.28
N ALA A 491 24.20 2.63 -0.49
CA ALA A 491 24.32 4.04 -0.88
C ALA A 491 23.64 4.33 -2.23
N ALA A 492 23.86 3.49 -3.24
CA ALA A 492 23.21 3.61 -4.54
C ALA A 492 21.67 3.48 -4.43
N GLY A 493 21.19 2.50 -3.66
CA GLY A 493 19.78 2.31 -3.38
C GLY A 493 19.15 3.53 -2.69
N ASN A 494 19.78 4.03 -1.63
CA ASN A 494 19.29 5.18 -0.86
C ASN A 494 19.28 6.47 -1.70
N GLU A 495 20.30 6.70 -2.53
CA GLU A 495 20.33 7.84 -3.44
C GLU A 495 19.14 7.83 -4.40
N LEU A 496 18.87 6.69 -5.03
CA LEU A 496 17.76 6.55 -5.98
C LEU A 496 16.41 6.56 -5.28
N GLN A 497 16.31 5.96 -4.09
CA GLN A 497 15.10 5.96 -3.27
C GLN A 497 14.67 7.38 -2.90
N LYS A 498 15.62 8.28 -2.60
CA LYS A 498 15.35 9.70 -2.37
C LYS A 498 14.76 10.40 -3.61
N LYS A 499 15.22 10.03 -4.80
CA LYS A 499 14.74 10.63 -6.07
C LYS A 499 13.33 10.16 -6.44
N VAL A 500 13.04 8.87 -6.26
CA VAL A 500 11.72 8.30 -6.62
C VAL A 500 10.69 8.42 -5.50
N GLY A 501 11.12 8.70 -4.27
CA GLY A 501 10.28 8.77 -3.08
C GLY A 501 9.90 7.39 -2.54
N MET A 502 9.69 7.30 -1.21
CA MET A 502 9.35 6.05 -0.52
C MET A 502 7.99 5.46 -0.97
N GLY A 503 7.18 6.28 -1.65
CA GLY A 503 5.76 6.03 -1.80
C GLY A 503 4.99 6.50 -0.56
N ILE A 504 3.68 6.29 -0.58
CA ILE A 504 2.78 6.72 0.48
C ILE A 504 2.53 5.64 1.54
N GLY A 505 2.76 4.37 1.26
CA GLY A 505 2.57 3.32 2.27
C GLY A 505 3.72 3.28 3.26
N VAL A 506 3.43 3.16 4.56
CA VAL A 506 4.46 3.06 5.61
C VAL A 506 4.61 1.67 6.23
N ALA A 507 3.64 0.78 6.04
CA ALA A 507 3.68 -0.57 6.62
C ALA A 507 4.81 -1.47 6.07
N GLY A 508 5.03 -2.58 6.76
CA GLY A 508 6.02 -3.61 6.43
C GLY A 508 7.04 -3.83 7.54
N THR A 509 7.29 -5.08 7.91
CA THR A 509 8.28 -5.46 8.94
C THR A 509 9.65 -5.76 8.34
N GLY A 510 10.72 -5.19 8.91
CA GLY A 510 12.09 -5.42 8.46
C GLY A 510 12.32 -4.97 7.01
N ILE A 511 12.97 -5.81 6.19
CA ILE A 511 13.24 -5.48 4.78
C ILE A 511 11.96 -5.31 3.94
N SER A 512 10.84 -5.90 4.38
CA SER A 512 9.54 -5.69 3.74
C SER A 512 9.05 -4.24 3.87
N GLY A 513 9.58 -3.45 4.81
CA GLY A 513 9.36 -2.01 4.89
C GLY A 513 10.14 -1.17 3.86
N ALA A 514 10.89 -1.79 2.95
CA ALA A 514 11.61 -1.07 1.90
C ALA A 514 10.67 -0.36 0.91
N GLY A 515 11.20 0.64 0.21
CA GLY A 515 10.51 1.28 -0.92
C GLY A 515 10.70 0.50 -2.23
N GLN A 516 10.59 1.19 -3.36
CA GLN A 516 10.78 0.57 -4.69
C GLN A 516 12.19 0.01 -4.91
N ILE A 517 13.19 0.39 -4.10
CA ILE A 517 14.56 -0.14 -4.20
C ILE A 517 15.14 -0.51 -2.84
N VAL A 518 15.92 -1.59 -2.80
CA VAL A 518 16.75 -1.98 -1.65
C VAL A 518 18.17 -2.34 -2.10
N GLY A 519 19.17 -1.95 -1.30
CA GLY A 519 20.57 -2.32 -1.51
C GLY A 519 20.99 -3.44 -0.56
N LEU A 520 21.72 -4.44 -1.07
CA LEU A 520 22.18 -5.62 -0.33
C LEU A 520 23.65 -5.93 -0.65
N GLY A 521 24.40 -6.34 0.36
CA GLY A 521 25.76 -6.84 0.20
C GLY A 521 25.79 -8.35 -0.07
N ALA A 522 26.37 -8.78 -1.18
CA ALA A 522 26.67 -10.18 -1.45
C ALA A 522 27.82 -10.35 -2.45
N ASP A 523 28.79 -11.18 -2.10
CA ASP A 523 29.77 -11.68 -3.06
C ASP A 523 29.11 -12.77 -3.91
N MET A 524 29.05 -12.58 -5.23
CA MET A 524 28.42 -13.57 -6.11
C MET A 524 29.21 -14.87 -6.26
N THR A 525 30.46 -14.92 -5.79
CA THR A 525 31.25 -16.15 -5.68
C THR A 525 30.95 -16.94 -4.40
N ASP A 526 30.26 -16.34 -3.42
CA ASP A 526 29.75 -17.01 -2.22
C ASP A 526 28.27 -17.39 -2.41
N ARG A 527 28.04 -18.69 -2.61
CA ARG A 527 26.70 -19.27 -2.76
C ARG A 527 25.77 -18.94 -1.58
N ALA A 528 26.27 -18.96 -0.35
CA ALA A 528 25.47 -18.68 0.83
C ALA A 528 25.10 -17.19 0.90
N ALA A 529 26.00 -16.29 0.49
CA ALA A 529 25.70 -14.86 0.38
C ALA A 529 24.60 -14.57 -0.65
N ILE A 530 24.67 -15.20 -1.83
CA ILE A 530 23.62 -15.08 -2.84
C ILE A 530 22.28 -15.60 -2.34
N ARG A 531 22.25 -16.78 -1.70
CA ARG A 531 21.01 -17.33 -1.13
C ARG A 531 20.37 -16.38 -0.12
N ARG A 532 21.17 -15.77 0.75
CA ARG A 532 20.68 -14.76 1.71
C ARG A 532 20.10 -13.55 0.98
N ALA A 533 20.81 -12.99 0.00
CA ALA A 533 20.32 -11.82 -0.74
C ALA A 533 19.03 -12.10 -1.54
N LEU A 534 18.90 -13.30 -2.12
CA LEU A 534 17.67 -13.74 -2.78
C LEU A 534 16.52 -13.90 -1.77
N SER A 535 16.79 -14.46 -0.60
CA SER A 535 15.79 -14.60 0.48
C SER A 535 15.28 -13.24 0.95
N GLU A 536 16.19 -12.28 1.14
CA GLU A 536 15.85 -10.89 1.48
C GLU A 536 15.00 -10.22 0.39
N ALA A 537 15.33 -10.42 -0.88
CA ALA A 537 14.53 -9.93 -2.01
C ALA A 537 13.11 -10.55 -2.03
N VAL A 538 12.99 -11.84 -1.72
CA VAL A 538 11.70 -12.55 -1.61
C VAL A 538 10.86 -11.96 -0.49
N VAL A 539 11.43 -11.74 0.70
CA VAL A 539 10.68 -11.12 1.82
C VAL A 539 10.31 -9.66 1.50
N ALA A 540 11.18 -8.93 0.79
CA ALA A 540 10.94 -7.54 0.41
C ALA A 540 9.79 -7.38 -0.60
N TYR A 541 9.69 -8.26 -1.61
CA TYR A 541 8.80 -8.04 -2.76
C TYR A 541 7.90 -9.22 -3.13
N GLY A 542 8.04 -10.35 -2.45
CA GLY A 542 7.27 -11.58 -2.65
C GLY A 542 7.83 -12.54 -3.70
N GLY A 543 8.91 -12.19 -4.39
CA GLY A 543 9.51 -13.02 -5.44
C GLY A 543 10.43 -12.22 -6.37
N ILE A 544 10.98 -12.89 -7.40
CA ILE A 544 11.95 -12.28 -8.33
C ILE A 544 11.56 -12.64 -9.77
N ASP A 545 11.39 -11.63 -10.64
CA ASP A 545 11.04 -11.83 -12.04
C ASP A 545 12.25 -11.85 -12.96
N GLN A 546 13.26 -11.03 -12.68
CA GLN A 546 14.45 -10.90 -13.51
C GLN A 546 15.72 -10.78 -12.66
N VAL A 547 16.82 -11.28 -13.21
CA VAL A 547 18.16 -11.13 -12.63
C VAL A 547 19.09 -10.65 -13.74
N VAL A 548 19.81 -9.58 -13.46
CA VAL A 548 20.81 -8.99 -14.36
C VAL A 548 22.15 -9.00 -13.65
N VAL A 549 23.15 -9.66 -14.24
CA VAL A 549 24.51 -9.66 -13.71
C VAL A 549 25.35 -8.69 -14.52
N THR A 550 25.76 -7.60 -13.87
CA THR A 550 26.66 -6.59 -14.42
C THR A 550 28.04 -6.64 -13.79
N ALA A 551 28.18 -7.35 -12.67
CA ALA A 551 29.46 -7.60 -12.02
C ALA A 551 30.40 -8.36 -12.96
N GLY A 552 31.62 -7.86 -13.08
CA GLY A 552 32.68 -8.47 -13.88
C GLY A 552 34.05 -8.04 -13.39
N TYR A 553 35.04 -8.88 -13.65
CA TYR A 553 36.43 -8.64 -13.31
C TYR A 553 37.31 -8.77 -14.55
N TYR A 554 38.09 -7.72 -14.84
CA TYR A 554 39.10 -7.76 -15.89
C TYR A 554 40.47 -7.75 -15.22
N PRO A 555 41.24 -8.85 -15.27
CA PRO A 555 42.59 -8.86 -14.72
C PRO A 555 43.47 -7.96 -15.59
N ASN A 556 44.19 -7.03 -14.96
CA ASN A 556 45.16 -6.21 -15.67
C ASN A 556 46.41 -7.04 -15.95
N PRO A 557 46.87 -7.13 -17.20
CA PRO A 557 48.18 -7.70 -17.51
C PRO A 557 49.29 -6.88 -16.84
N ASP A 558 50.38 -7.53 -16.48
CA ASP A 558 51.59 -6.86 -16.00
C ASP A 558 52.31 -6.08 -17.11
N ASP A 559 53.46 -5.48 -16.79
CA ASP A 559 54.26 -4.70 -17.75
C ASP A 559 54.76 -5.54 -18.96
N LYS A 560 54.69 -6.87 -18.88
CA LYS A 560 55.04 -7.81 -19.95
C LYS A 560 53.82 -8.30 -20.73
N GLY A 561 52.61 -7.91 -20.31
CA GLY A 561 51.36 -8.38 -20.91
C GLY A 561 50.91 -9.74 -20.39
N GLU A 562 51.48 -10.24 -19.29
CA GLU A 562 51.13 -11.53 -18.69
C GLU A 562 50.07 -11.35 -17.59
N VAL A 563 49.16 -12.33 -17.46
CA VAL A 563 48.19 -12.40 -16.36
C VAL A 563 48.56 -13.58 -15.48
N GLY A 564 48.87 -13.31 -14.21
CA GLY A 564 49.23 -14.37 -13.26
C GLY A 564 48.07 -15.32 -12.96
N ASP A 565 48.39 -16.57 -12.63
CA ASP A 565 47.43 -17.64 -12.40
C ASP A 565 46.35 -17.29 -11.36
N HIS A 566 46.70 -16.56 -10.31
CA HIS A 566 45.75 -16.09 -9.29
C HIS A 566 44.70 -15.13 -9.87
N GLU A 567 45.14 -14.16 -10.67
CA GLU A 567 44.26 -13.17 -11.30
C GLU A 567 43.39 -13.80 -12.38
N TRP A 568 43.93 -14.78 -13.10
CA TRP A 568 43.18 -15.58 -14.05
C TRP A 568 42.10 -16.44 -13.36
N ALA A 569 42.46 -17.15 -12.29
CA ALA A 569 41.51 -17.94 -11.50
C ALA A 569 40.39 -17.06 -10.93
N ARG A 570 40.74 -15.87 -10.43
CA ARG A 570 39.76 -14.88 -9.95
C ARG A 570 38.82 -14.41 -11.06
N ALA A 571 39.32 -14.18 -12.27
CA ALA A 571 38.49 -13.82 -13.41
C ALA A 571 37.47 -14.93 -13.76
N PHE A 572 37.87 -16.20 -13.70
CA PHE A 572 36.94 -17.32 -13.88
C PHE A 572 35.91 -17.42 -12.75
N ALA A 573 36.35 -17.30 -11.49
CA ALA A 573 35.45 -17.35 -10.35
C ALA A 573 34.37 -16.26 -10.44
N ILE A 574 34.73 -15.05 -10.84
CA ILE A 574 33.80 -13.92 -10.94
C ILE A 574 32.98 -13.99 -12.23
N ASN A 575 33.61 -14.09 -13.39
CA ASN A 575 32.90 -13.92 -14.67
C ASN A 575 32.15 -15.18 -15.15
N VAL A 576 32.49 -16.35 -14.62
CA VAL A 576 31.91 -17.63 -15.04
C VAL A 576 31.17 -18.29 -13.89
N THR A 577 31.85 -18.59 -12.79
CA THR A 577 31.24 -19.28 -11.65
C THR A 577 30.19 -18.41 -10.96
N GLY A 578 30.45 -17.12 -10.74
CA GLY A 578 29.52 -16.18 -10.11
C GLY A 578 28.13 -16.15 -10.75
N PRO A 579 28.01 -15.82 -12.06
CA PRO A 579 26.72 -15.86 -12.77
C PRO A 579 26.02 -17.22 -12.71
N TYR A 580 26.78 -18.33 -12.74
CA TYR A 580 26.22 -19.66 -12.56
C TYR A 580 25.59 -19.82 -11.17
N LEU A 581 26.30 -19.47 -10.09
CA LEU A 581 25.78 -19.57 -8.72
C LEU A 581 24.51 -18.74 -8.54
N VAL A 582 24.48 -17.53 -9.11
CA VAL A 582 23.30 -16.66 -9.08
C VAL A 582 22.11 -17.30 -9.82
N ALA A 583 22.35 -17.91 -10.98
CA ALA A 583 21.29 -18.57 -11.75
C ALA A 583 20.77 -19.84 -11.04
N ASP A 584 21.68 -20.64 -10.46
CA ASP A 584 21.38 -21.91 -9.79
C ASP A 584 20.53 -21.68 -8.53
N GLU A 585 20.95 -20.78 -7.64
CA GLU A 585 20.21 -20.45 -6.41
C GLU A 585 18.83 -19.82 -6.69
N ARG A 586 18.67 -19.16 -7.84
CA ARG A 586 17.36 -18.64 -8.27
C ARG A 586 16.41 -19.76 -8.69
N VAL A 587 16.89 -20.80 -9.37
CA VAL A 587 16.04 -21.89 -9.88
C VAL A 587 15.34 -22.63 -8.74
N ASP A 588 16.03 -22.84 -7.63
CA ASP A 588 15.45 -23.46 -6.42
C ASP A 588 14.29 -22.63 -5.85
N LEU A 589 14.36 -21.29 -5.93
CA LEU A 589 13.27 -20.38 -5.53
C LEU A 589 12.16 -20.27 -6.59
N ALA A 590 12.51 -20.36 -7.87
CA ALA A 590 11.58 -20.21 -8.99
C ALA A 590 10.77 -21.49 -9.29
N GLY A 591 11.28 -22.68 -8.94
CA GLY A 591 10.54 -23.94 -9.01
C GLY A 591 9.22 -23.87 -8.25
N ALA A 592 9.19 -23.16 -7.12
CA ALA A 592 7.99 -22.87 -6.35
C ALA A 592 7.03 -21.88 -7.07
N GLN A 593 7.53 -20.96 -7.89
CA GLN A 593 6.75 -19.91 -8.55
C GLN A 593 6.07 -20.35 -9.86
N LEU A 594 6.51 -21.46 -10.47
CA LEU A 594 6.12 -21.89 -11.82
C LEU A 594 5.10 -23.04 -11.89
N GLU A 595 4.77 -23.72 -10.79
CA GLU A 595 3.99 -24.97 -10.79
C GLU A 595 2.58 -24.93 -11.40
N ARG A 596 2.00 -23.76 -11.72
CA ARG A 596 0.73 -23.67 -12.47
C ARG A 596 0.79 -23.13 -13.90
N ARG A 597 1.88 -22.47 -14.33
CA ARG A 597 1.93 -21.91 -15.70
C ARG A 597 2.02 -22.99 -16.79
N ALA A 598 2.39 -24.22 -16.43
CA ALA A 598 2.55 -25.32 -17.37
C ALA A 598 1.22 -25.98 -17.79
N LEU A 599 0.12 -25.79 -17.05
CA LEU A 599 -1.15 -26.48 -17.37
C LEU A 599 -2.06 -25.75 -18.37
N GLU A 600 -1.90 -24.43 -18.59
CA GLU A 600 -2.84 -23.64 -19.40
C GLU A 600 -2.31 -23.23 -20.79
N ARG A 601 -1.07 -23.56 -21.16
CA ARG A 601 -0.44 -23.08 -22.42
C ARG A 601 -0.23 -24.09 -23.54
N LEU A 602 -0.70 -25.32 -23.38
CA LEU A 602 -0.76 -26.26 -24.52
C LEU A 602 -2.05 -26.00 -25.30
N HIS A 603 -2.08 -25.01 -26.21
CA HIS A 603 -3.00 -25.01 -27.38
C HIS A 603 -2.80 -23.90 -28.45
N ALA A 604 -1.77 -23.05 -28.41
CA ALA A 604 -1.56 -22.08 -29.50
C ALA A 604 -0.24 -22.35 -30.25
N GLY A 605 -0.35 -22.73 -31.53
CA GLY A 605 0.76 -23.09 -32.39
C GLY A 605 1.35 -21.95 -33.23
N VAL A 606 2.40 -22.36 -33.96
CA VAL A 606 2.96 -21.82 -35.22
C VAL A 606 4.05 -20.73 -35.15
N GLY A 607 5.26 -21.09 -35.60
CA GLY A 607 5.91 -20.41 -36.74
C GLY A 607 7.27 -19.72 -36.54
N LEU A 608 8.26 -20.16 -37.35
CA LEU A 608 9.54 -19.50 -37.75
C LEU A 608 10.69 -19.54 -36.72
N GLY A 609 11.94 -19.88 -37.03
CA GLY A 609 12.63 -20.09 -38.31
C GLY A 609 14.02 -19.42 -38.24
N HIS A 610 15.09 -20.23 -38.23
CA HIS A 610 16.50 -19.90 -38.54
C HIS A 610 17.19 -18.70 -37.85
N VAL A 611 18.15 -18.98 -36.95
CA VAL A 611 19.58 -18.59 -37.08
C VAL A 611 20.40 -19.55 -36.21
N GLY A 612 21.21 -20.40 -36.85
CA GLY A 612 22.19 -21.25 -36.18
C GLY A 612 23.57 -21.05 -36.81
N ARG A 613 24.55 -20.65 -36.00
CA ARG A 613 25.95 -21.12 -36.01
C ARG A 613 26.80 -20.31 -35.02
N ALA A 614 26.89 -20.83 -33.79
CA ALA A 614 28.01 -20.72 -32.85
C ALA A 614 27.59 -21.41 -31.54
N LYS A 615 27.25 -22.70 -31.60
CA LYS A 615 26.80 -23.50 -30.44
C LYS A 615 27.39 -24.91 -30.38
N HIS A 616 28.43 -25.20 -31.16
CA HIS A 616 28.76 -26.61 -31.44
C HIS A 616 29.70 -27.32 -30.45
N ASP A 617 30.28 -26.66 -29.44
CA ASP A 617 31.33 -27.32 -28.62
C ASP A 617 31.03 -27.51 -27.12
N LEU A 618 29.78 -27.41 -26.67
CA LEU A 618 29.43 -27.74 -25.27
C LEU A 618 28.40 -28.88 -25.10
N ALA A 619 28.10 -29.64 -26.16
CA ALA A 619 27.05 -30.66 -26.15
C ALA A 619 27.53 -32.13 -26.14
N HIS A 620 28.84 -32.40 -26.04
CA HIS A 620 29.35 -33.79 -25.97
C HIS A 620 30.03 -34.09 -24.63
N ARG A 621 29.24 -34.21 -23.56
CA ARG A 621 29.58 -35.01 -22.36
C ARG A 621 28.39 -35.23 -21.42
N ARG A 622 27.25 -35.69 -21.96
CA ARG A 622 26.16 -36.30 -21.17
C ARG A 622 25.38 -37.32 -22.00
N SER A 623 25.96 -38.49 -22.24
CA SER A 623 25.23 -39.70 -22.61
C SER A 623 25.41 -40.73 -21.49
N GLY A 624 24.49 -40.73 -20.53
CA GLY A 624 24.50 -41.68 -19.43
C GLY A 624 23.54 -41.29 -18.30
N GLN A 625 22.31 -41.81 -18.38
CA GLN A 625 21.34 -41.96 -17.27
C GLN A 625 20.78 -40.69 -16.58
N ARG A 626 19.62 -40.23 -17.04
CA ARG A 626 18.31 -40.38 -16.36
C ARG A 626 17.25 -39.62 -17.16
N ARG A 627 16.34 -40.39 -17.78
CA ARG A 627 15.12 -39.89 -18.43
C ARG A 627 14.09 -39.52 -17.36
N LYS A 628 13.66 -38.26 -17.33
CA LYS A 628 12.28 -37.74 -17.13
C LYS A 628 12.35 -36.31 -16.57
N ALA A 629 12.32 -35.33 -17.47
CA ALA A 629 11.79 -33.99 -17.21
C ALA A 629 11.35 -33.42 -18.57
N ALA A 630 10.06 -33.15 -18.70
CA ALA A 630 9.46 -32.62 -19.91
C ALA A 630 9.95 -31.19 -20.18
N ALA A 631 10.00 -30.83 -21.46
CA ALA A 631 10.51 -29.56 -21.97
C ALA A 631 9.83 -28.35 -21.31
N CYS A 632 10.62 -27.53 -20.63
CA CYS A 632 10.24 -26.23 -20.08
C CYS A 632 10.77 -25.12 -21.04
N PRO A 633 9.99 -24.11 -21.45
CA PRO A 633 10.53 -22.99 -22.21
C PRO A 633 11.28 -22.04 -21.25
N PRO A 634 12.46 -21.50 -21.63
CA PRO A 634 13.24 -20.64 -20.75
C PRO A 634 12.56 -19.27 -20.59
N SER A 635 12.44 -18.81 -19.34
CA SER A 635 12.41 -17.37 -19.04
C SER A 635 13.62 -16.71 -19.70
N THR A 636 13.44 -15.54 -20.33
CA THR A 636 14.53 -14.84 -21.03
C THR A 636 15.69 -14.58 -20.07
N PHE A 637 16.79 -15.33 -20.24
CA PHE A 637 18.05 -15.10 -19.56
C PHE A 637 18.91 -14.23 -20.48
N THR A 638 19.18 -12.99 -20.05
CA THR A 638 20.26 -12.19 -20.65
C THR A 638 21.42 -12.19 -19.68
N ILE A 639 22.27 -13.21 -19.79
CA ILE A 639 23.64 -13.13 -19.26
C ILE A 639 24.40 -12.31 -20.31
N CYS A 640 24.58 -11.02 -20.05
CA CYS A 640 25.56 -10.23 -20.80
C CYS A 640 26.86 -10.24 -20.00
N PRO A 641 27.82 -11.15 -20.29
CA PRO A 641 29.17 -10.89 -19.87
C PRO A 641 29.63 -9.70 -20.72
N VAL A 642 29.58 -8.49 -20.16
CA VAL A 642 30.16 -7.31 -20.79
C VAL A 642 31.67 -7.49 -20.72
N VAL A 643 32.24 -8.27 -21.64
CA VAL A 643 33.67 -8.31 -21.92
C VAL A 643 33.95 -7.18 -22.91
N LEU A 644 34.18 -5.98 -22.40
CA LEU A 644 34.63 -4.85 -23.22
C LEU A 644 36.13 -4.96 -23.43
N LEU A 645 36.54 -5.59 -24.54
CA LEU A 645 37.86 -5.38 -25.11
C LEU A 645 37.93 -3.94 -25.65
N LYS A 646 39.05 -3.24 -25.38
CA LYS A 646 39.36 -1.87 -25.85
C LYS A 646 38.95 -1.69 -27.33
N SER A 647 37.96 -0.84 -27.58
CA SER A 647 37.55 -0.41 -28.93
C SER A 647 36.69 0.87 -28.84
N PRO A 648 36.64 1.76 -29.86
CA PRO A 648 36.05 3.10 -29.77
C PRO A 648 34.51 3.14 -29.66
N PHE A 649 33.84 2.00 -29.42
CA PHE A 649 32.38 1.84 -29.44
C PHE A 649 31.68 2.24 -28.14
N ARG A 650 32.06 3.39 -27.57
CA ARG A 650 31.43 3.97 -26.37
C ARG A 650 29.97 4.41 -26.59
N ASN A 651 29.51 4.53 -27.85
CA ASN A 651 28.23 5.15 -28.19
C ASN A 651 27.12 4.20 -28.67
N ALA A 652 27.37 2.89 -28.88
CA ALA A 652 26.36 2.00 -29.50
C ALA A 652 25.53 1.18 -28.49
N VAL A 653 26.02 0.97 -27.26
CA VAL A 653 25.32 0.15 -26.25
C VAL A 653 24.22 0.94 -25.49
N ILE A 654 24.18 2.25 -25.65
CA ILE A 654 23.19 3.15 -25.02
C ILE A 654 21.84 3.18 -25.78
N ALA A 655 21.75 2.59 -26.98
CA ALA A 655 20.58 2.80 -27.85
C ALA A 655 19.44 1.76 -27.72
N ARG A 656 19.59 0.66 -26.96
CA ARG A 656 18.56 -0.41 -26.88
C ARG A 656 18.39 -1.10 -25.52
N ILE A 657 18.91 -0.51 -24.45
CA ILE A 657 18.58 -0.80 -23.04
C ILE A 657 18.28 0.57 -22.43
#